data_AF-A0A960J2H4-F1
#
_entry.id   AF-A0A960J2H4-F1
#
_cell.length_a   1.000
_cell.length_b   1.000
_cell.length_c   1.000
_cell.angle_alpha   90.00
_cell.angle_beta   90.00
_cell.angle_gamma   90.00
#
_symmetry.space_group_name_H-M   'P 1'
#
loop_
_entity.id
_entity.type
_entity.pdbx_description
1 polymer ?
#
loop_
_entity_poly.entity_id
_entity_poly.type
_entity_poly.pdbx_seq_one_letter_code
_entity_poly.pdbx_strand_id
1 'polypeptide(L)'
;MLDLQVSRREWVFRAVVAGVVVVVLALTWFGAGAYLDDRGVPWDVADRLYLTIQTFTLQLSSLPDGVAYPPALQVARFLAPLTLASGTLLALVGLFGESRNRIRSRWFIEGHAVVCGLGAIGSEALRALRREGWTVVGLDWPDASGVTGAREERAVVIVGDARDPAVWRQAGVSRAARVLVACGDDQTNGEAAMAACASIGTRRGGPPVPVQVHLEDRNLVARHAFERAGSPGGPGPVEPRTFNLNESAANRLLALHLPFSLDPDRPPRVVVVGTCHLARALVVQVARFWSLARRRRFPEEALTLVWLDPDAPTAAAELQERIPDLEGLLAIEVRADHLHAADLAKRLAIGDRDERIYVCLEDEAEGLAVALGLGDERNGEFRPAQPIVVQARVTRGTTHFALGLDLEGTTGSDAPPDHLQFATLRGGVRIATFAPLEVACEPLTLFGDRVQQQARLAHDVYRGQRALEPEDGRDPETDPSLLPWSRLDADDRSENLAQVEFMHAIWECVGVRGDPVPFDGVLVPAPVGADELERLARREHQRWSRKKRRDGVRRGPERTGSTHPDIRPYGRLDEAARKKDRVAVLGYVQGLAGLGLRLPDRQDRGRLGSPDWATRAAVAGAAAVGGEPEGGPAGAVDQSV
;
A
#
# COMPACT_ATOMS: atom_id res chain seq x y z
N MET A 1 -7.66 -16.26 15.24
CA MET A 1 -8.97 -15.56 15.12
C MET A 1 -9.89 -16.20 14.07
N LEU A 2 -9.40 -16.56 12.87
CA LEU A 2 -10.14 -17.25 11.80
C LEU A 2 -10.80 -18.55 12.27
N ASP A 3 -10.03 -19.42 12.93
CA ASP A 3 -10.58 -20.64 13.55
C ASP A 3 -11.57 -20.31 14.67
N LEU A 4 -11.45 -19.17 15.36
CA LEU A 4 -12.35 -18.80 16.46
C LEU A 4 -13.70 -18.25 15.96
N GLN A 5 -13.71 -17.39 14.94
CA GLN A 5 -14.97 -16.87 14.37
C GLN A 5 -15.69 -17.93 13.53
N VAL A 6 -14.95 -18.65 12.69
CA VAL A 6 -15.50 -19.77 11.92
C VAL A 6 -15.96 -20.87 12.88
N SER A 7 -15.17 -21.22 13.91
CA SER A 7 -15.63 -22.20 14.90
C SER A 7 -16.84 -21.71 15.67
N ARG A 8 -16.98 -20.43 16.05
CA ARG A 8 -18.17 -19.98 16.80
C ARG A 8 -19.45 -20.13 16.00
N ARG A 9 -19.48 -19.68 14.74
CA ARG A 9 -20.67 -19.83 13.88
C ARG A 9 -20.90 -21.29 13.47
N GLU A 10 -19.84 -22.05 13.23
CA GLU A 10 -19.91 -23.49 12.98
C GLU A 10 -20.41 -24.25 14.23
N TRP A 11 -20.00 -23.84 15.43
CA TRP A 11 -20.48 -24.36 16.71
C TRP A 11 -21.94 -24.02 16.94
N VAL A 12 -22.36 -22.78 16.70
CA VAL A 12 -23.77 -22.39 16.80
C VAL A 12 -24.61 -23.18 15.80
N PHE A 13 -24.15 -23.32 14.55
CA PHE A 13 -24.83 -24.14 13.55
C PHE A 13 -24.92 -25.61 13.99
N ARG A 14 -23.82 -26.21 14.44
CA ARG A 14 -23.79 -27.59 14.97
C ARG A 14 -24.68 -27.75 16.20
N ALA A 15 -24.72 -26.77 17.09
CA ALA A 15 -25.57 -26.77 18.28
C ALA A 15 -27.06 -26.65 17.92
N VAL A 16 -27.41 -25.81 16.93
CA VAL A 16 -28.77 -25.71 16.40
C VAL A 16 -29.19 -27.03 15.74
N VAL A 17 -28.33 -27.62 14.89
CA VAL A 17 -28.60 -28.92 14.26
C VAL A 17 -28.76 -30.01 15.32
N ALA A 18 -27.87 -30.08 16.31
CA ALA A 18 -27.97 -31.02 17.43
C ALA A 18 -29.26 -30.82 18.24
N GLY A 19 -29.64 -29.56 18.51
CA GLY A 19 -30.90 -29.22 19.17
C GLY A 19 -32.12 -29.68 18.39
N VAL A 20 -32.13 -29.48 17.06
CA VAL A 20 -33.21 -29.98 16.18
C VAL A 20 -33.29 -31.51 16.22
N VAL A 21 -32.16 -32.22 16.19
CA VAL A 21 -32.13 -33.69 16.31
C VAL A 21 -32.70 -34.14 17.65
N VAL A 22 -32.33 -33.49 18.76
CA VAL A 22 -32.86 -33.81 20.09
C VAL A 22 -34.37 -33.57 20.16
N VAL A 23 -34.86 -32.46 19.61
CA VAL A 23 -36.31 -32.16 19.56
C VAL A 23 -37.05 -33.21 18.76
N VAL A 24 -36.53 -33.59 17.59
CA VAL A 24 -37.13 -34.64 16.74
C VAL A 24 -37.15 -35.97 17.47
N LEU A 25 -36.04 -36.39 18.10
CA LEU A 25 -36.00 -37.62 18.90
C LEU A 25 -37.01 -37.60 20.05
N ALA A 26 -37.16 -36.46 20.74
CA ALA A 26 -38.16 -36.31 21.80
C ALA A 26 -39.59 -36.42 21.25
N LEU A 27 -39.91 -35.73 20.15
CA LEU A 27 -41.23 -35.80 19.52
C LEU A 27 -41.57 -37.21 19.06
N THR A 28 -40.60 -37.92 18.47
CA THR A 28 -40.80 -39.31 18.07
C THR A 28 -40.97 -40.22 19.29
N TRP A 29 -40.13 -40.05 20.32
CA TRP A 29 -40.20 -40.85 21.55
C TRP A 29 -41.53 -40.67 22.27
N PHE A 30 -41.97 -39.44 22.52
CA PHE A 30 -43.25 -39.14 23.17
C PHE A 30 -44.45 -39.52 22.29
N GLY A 31 -44.36 -39.26 20.98
CA GLY A 31 -45.38 -39.64 20.01
C GLY A 31 -45.57 -41.16 19.90
N ALA A 32 -44.49 -41.94 19.89
CA ALA A 32 -44.53 -43.40 19.84
C ALA A 32 -45.16 -43.99 21.12
N GLY A 33 -44.83 -43.45 22.30
CA GLY A 33 -45.46 -43.87 23.55
C GLY A 33 -46.96 -43.61 23.55
N ALA A 34 -47.37 -42.37 23.21
CA ALA A 34 -48.79 -42.01 23.13
C ALA A 34 -49.55 -42.87 22.10
N TYR A 35 -48.90 -43.22 20.98
CA TYR A 35 -49.48 -44.08 19.95
C TYR A 35 -49.70 -45.52 20.42
N LEU A 36 -48.78 -46.07 21.23
CA LEU A 36 -48.90 -47.41 21.80
C LEU A 36 -49.94 -47.45 22.94
N ASP A 37 -49.96 -46.42 23.78
CA ASP A 37 -50.91 -46.27 24.88
C ASP A 37 -52.36 -46.17 24.37
N ASP A 38 -52.62 -45.37 23.33
CA ASP A 38 -53.95 -45.20 22.71
C ASP A 38 -54.47 -46.50 22.06
N ARG A 39 -53.56 -47.41 21.68
CA ARG A 39 -53.88 -48.73 21.12
C ARG A 39 -54.10 -49.81 22.18
N GLY A 40 -53.81 -49.53 23.46
CA GLY A 40 -53.90 -50.51 24.54
C GLY A 40 -52.99 -51.73 24.36
N VAL A 41 -51.94 -51.63 23.55
CA VAL A 41 -51.00 -52.71 23.30
C VAL A 41 -49.96 -52.69 24.42
N PRO A 42 -49.71 -53.79 25.15
CA PRO A 42 -48.60 -53.85 26.09
C PRO A 42 -47.29 -53.63 25.34
N TRP A 43 -46.51 -52.64 25.75
CA TRP A 43 -45.25 -52.29 25.11
C TRP A 43 -44.12 -52.23 26.13
N ASP A 44 -42.92 -52.56 25.69
CA ASP A 44 -41.70 -52.35 26.44
C ASP A 44 -40.86 -51.19 25.86
N VAL A 45 -39.74 -50.90 26.52
CA VAL A 45 -38.83 -49.82 26.09
C VAL A 45 -38.25 -50.10 24.69
N ALA A 46 -38.09 -51.38 24.31
CA ALA A 46 -37.56 -51.77 23.01
C ALA A 46 -38.58 -51.52 21.89
N ASP A 47 -39.87 -51.75 22.13
CA ASP A 47 -40.95 -51.45 21.16
C ASP A 47 -41.02 -49.95 20.83
N ARG A 48 -40.91 -49.11 21.85
CA ARG A 48 -40.91 -47.65 21.71
C ARG A 48 -39.66 -47.15 20.98
N LEU A 49 -38.51 -47.75 21.25
CA LEU A 49 -37.26 -47.48 20.54
C LEU A 49 -37.35 -47.93 19.07
N TYR A 50 -37.94 -49.09 18.81
CA TYR A 50 -38.14 -49.63 17.47
C TYR A 50 -39.00 -48.69 16.61
N LEU A 51 -40.15 -48.24 17.11
CA LEU A 51 -40.99 -47.25 16.43
C LEU A 51 -40.28 -45.90 16.22
N THR A 52 -39.44 -45.51 17.18
CA THR A 52 -38.64 -44.29 17.07
C THR A 52 -37.67 -44.37 15.89
N ILE A 53 -36.98 -45.50 15.74
CA ILE A 53 -36.07 -45.77 14.61
C ILE A 53 -36.86 -45.88 13.30
N GLN A 54 -38.00 -46.57 13.29
CA GLN A 54 -38.85 -46.75 12.11
C GLN A 54 -39.38 -45.43 11.53
N THR A 55 -39.53 -44.40 12.37
CA THR A 55 -39.94 -43.06 11.92
C THR A 55 -38.90 -42.41 11.00
N PHE A 56 -37.62 -42.72 11.17
CA PHE A 56 -36.55 -42.21 10.31
C PHE A 56 -36.50 -42.88 8.93
N THR A 57 -37.11 -44.05 8.76
CA THR A 57 -37.07 -44.83 7.51
C THR A 57 -38.30 -44.64 6.62
N LEU A 58 -39.21 -43.70 6.97
CA LEU A 58 -40.50 -43.47 6.29
C LEU A 58 -41.45 -44.69 6.31
N GLN A 59 -41.18 -45.70 7.14
CA GLN A 59 -41.93 -46.96 7.18
C GLN A 59 -42.94 -47.05 8.33
N LEU A 60 -43.56 -45.94 8.75
CA LEU A 60 -44.71 -46.03 9.64
C LEU A 60 -45.89 -46.66 8.89
N SER A 61 -46.43 -47.75 9.43
CA SER A 61 -47.55 -48.52 8.85
C SER A 61 -48.75 -47.61 8.51
N SER A 62 -49.53 -47.95 7.48
CA SER A 62 -50.79 -47.23 7.23
C SER A 62 -51.76 -47.40 8.41
N LEU A 63 -52.40 -46.31 8.83
CA LEU A 63 -53.42 -46.35 9.88
C LEU A 63 -54.69 -47.06 9.37
N PRO A 64 -55.39 -47.83 10.22
CA PRO A 64 -56.76 -48.26 9.95
C PRO A 64 -57.68 -47.03 9.81
N ASP A 65 -58.78 -47.18 9.07
CA ASP A 65 -59.75 -46.10 8.85
C ASP A 65 -60.28 -45.53 10.17
N GLY A 66 -60.20 -44.19 10.32
CA GLY A 66 -60.78 -43.45 11.46
C GLY A 66 -59.84 -43.11 12.62
N VAL A 67 -58.57 -43.56 12.60
CA VAL A 67 -57.60 -43.23 13.66
C VAL A 67 -56.59 -42.21 13.14
N ALA A 68 -56.27 -41.18 13.93
CA ALA A 68 -55.24 -40.19 13.62
C ALA A 68 -53.99 -40.42 14.48
N TYR A 69 -52.80 -40.20 13.93
CA TYR A 69 -51.58 -40.22 14.76
C TYR A 69 -51.59 -39.09 15.80
N PRO A 70 -50.95 -39.29 16.96
CA PRO A 70 -50.68 -38.21 17.90
C PRO A 70 -49.99 -37.03 17.20
N PRO A 71 -50.33 -35.76 17.52
CA PRO A 71 -49.77 -34.59 16.83
C PRO A 71 -48.24 -34.55 16.83
N ALA A 72 -47.60 -34.98 17.94
CA ALA A 72 -46.15 -35.09 18.03
C ALA A 72 -45.57 -36.09 17.02
N LEU A 73 -46.23 -37.24 16.83
CA LEU A 73 -45.80 -38.29 15.89
C LEU A 73 -46.08 -37.90 14.43
N GLN A 74 -47.16 -37.15 14.16
CA GLN A 74 -47.43 -36.57 12.82
C GLN A 74 -46.31 -35.64 12.38
N VAL A 75 -45.87 -34.75 13.27
CA VAL A 75 -44.77 -33.82 12.98
C VAL A 75 -43.44 -34.57 12.83
N ALA A 76 -43.17 -35.52 13.73
CA ALA A 76 -41.97 -36.35 13.69
C ALA A 76 -41.86 -37.20 12.42
N ARG A 77 -42.98 -37.73 11.89
CA ARG A 77 -43.03 -38.56 10.68
C ARG A 77 -42.40 -37.89 9.45
N PHE A 78 -42.49 -36.56 9.37
CA PHE A 78 -41.89 -35.80 8.27
C PHE A 78 -40.52 -35.21 8.65
N LEU A 79 -40.34 -34.76 9.90
CA LEU A 79 -39.07 -34.17 10.33
C LEU A 79 -37.94 -35.18 10.54
N ALA A 80 -38.23 -36.40 11.00
CA ALA A 80 -37.21 -37.41 11.26
C ALA A 80 -36.47 -37.87 9.98
N PRO A 81 -37.16 -38.21 8.87
CA PRO A 81 -36.48 -38.50 7.61
C PRO A 81 -35.73 -37.29 7.04
N LEU A 82 -36.28 -36.08 7.15
CA LEU A 82 -35.63 -34.85 6.67
C LEU A 82 -34.33 -34.53 7.43
N THR A 83 -34.30 -34.75 8.74
CA THR A 83 -33.10 -34.55 9.56
C THR A 83 -32.00 -35.58 9.22
N LEU A 84 -32.36 -36.85 9.03
CA LEU A 84 -31.42 -37.89 8.58
C LEU A 84 -30.88 -37.62 7.16
N ALA A 85 -31.75 -37.24 6.23
CA ALA A 85 -31.36 -36.87 4.87
C ALA A 85 -30.44 -35.64 4.86
N SER A 86 -30.75 -34.62 5.65
CA SER A 86 -29.93 -33.41 5.78
C SER A 86 -28.57 -33.71 6.38
N GLY A 87 -28.51 -34.53 7.44
CA GLY A 87 -27.26 -34.96 8.08
C GLY A 87 -26.37 -35.77 7.14
N THR A 88 -26.96 -36.71 6.41
CA THR A 88 -26.25 -37.52 5.41
C THR A 88 -25.73 -36.66 4.25
N LEU A 89 -26.54 -35.73 3.75
CA LEU A 89 -26.14 -34.79 2.70
C LEU A 89 -24.99 -33.88 3.16
N LEU A 90 -25.04 -33.35 4.39
CA LEU A 90 -23.96 -32.56 4.99
C LEU A 90 -22.68 -33.38 5.15
N ALA A 91 -22.77 -34.64 5.57
CA ALA A 91 -21.62 -35.54 5.69
C ALA A 91 -20.99 -35.83 4.32
N LEU A 92 -21.81 -36.10 3.30
CA LEU A 92 -21.36 -36.33 1.92
C LEU A 92 -20.70 -35.09 1.32
N VAL A 93 -21.32 -33.92 1.46
CA VAL A 93 -20.72 -32.63 1.03
C VAL A 93 -19.41 -32.35 1.77
N GLY A 94 -19.29 -32.79 3.03
CA GLY A 94 -18.07 -32.69 3.83
C GLY A 94 -16.92 -33.59 3.37
N LEU A 95 -17.20 -34.71 2.69
CA LEU A 95 -16.20 -35.62 2.14
C LEU A 95 -15.56 -35.08 0.85
N PHE A 96 -16.24 -34.18 0.12
CA PHE A 96 -15.66 -33.46 -1.01
C PHE A 96 -14.94 -32.20 -0.51
N GLY A 97 -13.65 -32.33 -0.17
CA GLY A 97 -12.83 -31.28 0.44
C GLY A 97 -12.85 -29.92 -0.30
N GLU A 98 -13.03 -29.91 -1.63
CA GLU A 98 -13.14 -28.68 -2.44
C GLU A 98 -14.50 -27.96 -2.28
N SER A 99 -15.59 -28.70 -2.04
CA SER A 99 -16.91 -28.13 -1.78
C SER A 99 -16.99 -27.46 -0.40
N ARG A 100 -16.20 -27.95 0.56
CA ARG A 100 -16.11 -27.40 1.91
C ARG A 100 -15.61 -25.96 1.90
N ASN A 101 -14.61 -25.63 1.08
CA ASN A 101 -14.09 -24.26 0.97
C ASN A 101 -15.13 -23.29 0.38
N ARG A 102 -15.82 -23.71 -0.69
CA ARG A 102 -16.85 -22.91 -1.37
C ARG A 102 -18.04 -22.57 -0.45
N ILE A 103 -18.47 -23.52 0.38
CA ILE A 103 -19.56 -23.29 1.35
C ILE A 103 -19.06 -22.46 2.54
N ARG A 104 -17.83 -22.70 3.02
CA ARG A 104 -17.27 -21.95 4.15
C ARG A 104 -17.11 -20.46 3.85
N SER A 105 -16.47 -20.10 2.73
CA SER A 105 -16.29 -18.71 2.32
C SER A 105 -17.62 -18.00 2.07
N ARG A 106 -18.57 -18.68 1.39
CA ARG A 106 -19.85 -18.09 1.01
C ARG A 106 -20.78 -17.83 2.20
N TRP A 107 -20.71 -18.59 3.29
CA TRP A 107 -21.70 -18.51 4.37
C TRP A 107 -21.14 -18.10 5.74
N PHE A 108 -19.85 -18.34 6.02
CA PHE A 108 -19.32 -18.23 7.39
C PHE A 108 -18.21 -17.20 7.56
N ILE A 109 -17.64 -16.67 6.47
CA ILE A 109 -16.56 -15.67 6.49
C ILE A 109 -17.11 -14.27 6.15
N GLU A 110 -16.73 -13.29 6.97
CA GLU A 110 -17.06 -11.86 6.86
C GLU A 110 -15.81 -11.03 7.18
N GLY A 111 -15.70 -9.85 6.57
CA GLY A 111 -14.60 -8.93 6.85
C GLY A 111 -13.22 -9.44 6.38
N HIS A 112 -13.21 -10.40 5.45
CA HIS A 112 -11.97 -10.99 4.92
C HIS A 112 -11.40 -10.22 3.73
N ALA A 113 -10.14 -10.48 3.41
CA ALA A 113 -9.53 -10.06 2.17
C ALA A 113 -9.73 -11.12 1.08
N VAL A 114 -10.00 -10.69 -0.14
CA VAL A 114 -9.99 -11.57 -1.33
C VAL A 114 -8.78 -11.20 -2.17
N VAL A 115 -7.95 -12.18 -2.52
CA VAL A 115 -6.78 -11.99 -3.38
C VAL A 115 -6.97 -12.85 -4.62
N CYS A 116 -7.04 -12.21 -5.78
CA CYS A 116 -7.25 -12.84 -7.06
C CYS A 116 -5.99 -12.80 -7.91
N GLY A 117 -5.61 -13.95 -8.47
CA GLY A 117 -4.29 -14.22 -9.02
C GLY A 117 -3.30 -14.49 -7.89
N LEU A 118 -2.84 -15.73 -7.77
CA LEU A 118 -1.85 -16.22 -6.81
C LEU A 118 -0.48 -16.39 -7.47
N GLY A 119 -0.16 -15.54 -8.46
CA GLY A 119 1.21 -15.36 -8.95
C GLY A 119 2.13 -14.71 -7.90
N ALA A 120 3.24 -14.10 -8.34
CA ALA A 120 4.20 -13.46 -7.43
C ALA A 120 3.55 -12.40 -6.51
N ILE A 121 2.80 -11.48 -7.11
CA ILE A 121 2.12 -10.35 -6.43
C ILE A 121 1.07 -10.86 -5.43
N GLY A 122 0.10 -11.65 -5.89
CA GLY A 122 -0.98 -12.09 -5.00
C GLY A 122 -0.52 -13.08 -3.94
N SER A 123 0.48 -13.92 -4.21
CA SER A 123 1.07 -14.77 -3.18
C SER A 123 1.76 -13.95 -2.08
N GLU A 124 2.50 -12.91 -2.43
CA GLU A 124 3.15 -12.05 -1.42
C GLU A 124 2.13 -11.21 -0.65
N ALA A 125 1.15 -10.61 -1.33
CA ALA A 125 0.07 -9.88 -0.68
C ALA A 125 -0.77 -10.77 0.26
N LEU A 126 -1.03 -12.03 -0.14
CA LEU A 126 -1.68 -13.02 0.72
C LEU A 126 -0.84 -13.25 1.99
N ARG A 127 0.45 -13.53 1.86
CA ARG A 127 1.33 -13.71 3.04
C ARG A 127 1.35 -12.47 3.92
N ALA A 128 1.45 -11.28 3.35
CA ALA A 128 1.48 -10.02 4.08
C ALA A 128 0.18 -9.77 4.87
N LEU A 129 -0.97 -10.02 4.25
CA LEU A 129 -2.27 -9.98 4.92
C LEU A 129 -2.38 -11.02 6.03
N ARG A 130 -1.90 -12.25 5.81
CA ARG A 130 -1.92 -13.32 6.81
C ARG A 130 -1.03 -12.99 8.01
N ARG A 131 0.14 -12.38 7.79
CA ARG A 131 1.05 -11.87 8.85
C ARG A 131 0.36 -10.82 9.73
N GLU A 132 -0.45 -9.95 9.15
CA GLU A 132 -1.29 -8.98 9.89
C GLU A 132 -2.56 -9.59 10.51
N GLY A 133 -2.75 -10.90 10.41
CA GLY A 133 -3.89 -11.60 11.02
C GLY A 133 -5.17 -11.59 10.20
N TRP A 134 -5.14 -11.10 8.95
CA TRP A 134 -6.31 -11.12 8.08
C TRP A 134 -6.73 -12.54 7.71
N THR A 135 -8.04 -12.70 7.55
CA THR A 135 -8.60 -13.85 6.83
C THR A 135 -8.47 -13.59 5.34
N VAL A 136 -7.87 -14.52 4.60
CA VAL A 136 -7.65 -14.36 3.15
C VAL A 136 -8.31 -15.50 2.40
N VAL A 137 -9.06 -15.14 1.35
CA VAL A 137 -9.60 -16.05 0.35
C VAL A 137 -8.82 -15.81 -0.95
N GLY A 138 -8.10 -16.84 -1.42
CA GLY A 138 -7.36 -16.81 -2.68
C GLY A 138 -8.23 -17.27 -3.85
N LEU A 139 -8.10 -16.61 -5.00
CA LEU A 139 -8.73 -16.99 -6.26
C LEU A 139 -7.65 -17.16 -7.33
N ASP A 140 -7.61 -18.32 -7.98
CA ASP A 140 -6.73 -18.54 -9.13
C ASP A 140 -7.20 -19.73 -9.99
N TRP A 141 -6.50 -19.95 -11.10
CA TRP A 141 -6.60 -21.14 -11.92
C TRP A 141 -6.15 -22.41 -11.18
N PRO A 142 -6.68 -23.60 -11.54
CA PRO A 142 -6.40 -24.85 -10.82
C PRO A 142 -4.91 -25.19 -10.71
N ASP A 143 -4.16 -24.91 -11.77
CA ASP A 143 -2.74 -25.29 -11.90
C ASP A 143 -1.78 -24.15 -11.53
N ALA A 144 -2.29 -23.07 -10.93
CA ALA A 144 -1.45 -21.94 -10.56
C ALA A 144 -0.49 -22.31 -9.41
N SER A 145 0.78 -21.94 -9.58
CA SER A 145 1.88 -22.31 -8.67
C SER A 145 1.69 -21.82 -7.23
N GLY A 146 0.96 -20.71 -7.03
CA GLY A 146 0.68 -20.17 -5.70
C GLY A 146 -0.46 -20.85 -4.94
N VAL A 147 -1.24 -21.73 -5.57
CA VAL A 147 -2.38 -22.40 -4.90
C VAL A 147 -1.92 -23.26 -3.73
N THR A 148 -0.84 -24.03 -3.91
CA THR A 148 -0.27 -24.87 -2.86
C THR A 148 0.26 -24.02 -1.70
N GLY A 149 1.04 -22.98 -1.99
CA GLY A 149 1.56 -22.06 -0.98
C GLY A 149 0.45 -21.33 -0.23
N ALA A 150 -0.61 -20.90 -0.91
CA ALA A 150 -1.77 -20.28 -0.25
C ALA A 150 -2.50 -21.24 0.71
N ARG A 151 -2.58 -22.54 0.37
CA ARG A 151 -3.15 -23.57 1.25
C ARG A 151 -2.27 -23.82 2.47
N GLU A 152 -0.94 -23.81 2.31
CA GLU A 152 0.02 -23.92 3.42
C GLU A 152 -0.11 -22.75 4.40
N GLU A 153 -0.36 -21.54 3.89
CA GLU A 153 -0.68 -20.33 4.68
C GLU A 153 -2.09 -20.35 5.34
N ARG A 154 -2.79 -21.48 5.21
CA ARG A 154 -4.16 -21.74 5.69
C ARG A 154 -5.19 -20.77 5.11
N ALA A 155 -4.94 -20.24 3.91
CA ALA A 155 -5.94 -19.46 3.18
C ALA A 155 -6.98 -20.40 2.54
N VAL A 156 -8.21 -19.90 2.40
CA VAL A 156 -9.25 -20.61 1.65
C VAL A 156 -9.01 -20.33 0.18
N VAL A 157 -8.68 -21.36 -0.61
CA VAL A 157 -8.49 -21.19 -2.07
C VAL A 157 -9.73 -21.66 -2.81
N ILE A 158 -10.23 -20.81 -3.70
CA ILE A 158 -11.29 -21.13 -4.65
C ILE A 158 -10.68 -21.10 -6.04
N VAL A 159 -10.92 -22.19 -6.77
CA VAL A 159 -10.39 -22.38 -8.11
C VAL A 159 -11.47 -22.06 -9.14
N GLY A 160 -11.14 -21.19 -10.10
CA GLY A 160 -12.04 -20.83 -11.21
C GLY A 160 -11.59 -19.56 -11.95
N ASP A 161 -12.24 -19.30 -13.09
CA ASP A 161 -11.99 -18.11 -13.90
C ASP A 161 -12.48 -16.84 -13.18
N ALA A 162 -11.57 -15.92 -12.88
CA ALA A 162 -11.87 -14.67 -12.20
C ALA A 162 -12.76 -13.71 -13.01
N ARG A 163 -12.98 -13.97 -14.30
CA ARG A 163 -13.92 -13.21 -15.13
C ARG A 163 -15.37 -13.65 -14.92
N ASP A 164 -15.60 -14.82 -14.32
CA ASP A 164 -16.94 -15.31 -13.98
C ASP A 164 -17.41 -14.73 -12.63
N PRO A 165 -18.49 -13.92 -12.59
CA PRO A 165 -19.09 -13.42 -11.35
C PRO A 165 -19.46 -14.52 -10.34
N ALA A 166 -19.67 -15.78 -10.78
CA ALA A 166 -19.96 -16.90 -9.88
C ALA A 166 -18.76 -17.22 -8.95
N VAL A 167 -17.53 -17.06 -9.42
CA VAL A 167 -16.31 -17.29 -8.63
C VAL A 167 -16.21 -16.27 -7.51
N TRP A 168 -16.48 -15.00 -7.79
CA TRP A 168 -16.54 -13.92 -6.79
C TRP A 168 -17.65 -14.11 -5.75
N ARG A 169 -18.82 -14.58 -6.18
CA ARG A 169 -19.91 -14.93 -5.25
C ARG A 169 -19.52 -16.08 -4.32
N GLN A 170 -18.80 -17.07 -4.83
CA GLN A 170 -18.27 -18.16 -4.00
C GLN A 170 -17.19 -17.66 -3.03
N ALA A 171 -16.37 -16.70 -3.45
CA ALA A 171 -15.39 -16.03 -2.60
C ALA A 171 -16.03 -15.17 -1.49
N GLY A 172 -17.34 -14.95 -1.55
CA GLY A 172 -18.05 -14.11 -0.59
C GLY A 172 -17.66 -12.63 -0.72
N VAL A 173 -17.33 -12.17 -1.94
CA VAL A 173 -16.83 -10.80 -2.18
C VAL A 173 -17.76 -9.71 -1.64
N SER A 174 -19.07 -9.96 -1.63
CA SER A 174 -20.08 -9.04 -1.08
C SER A 174 -19.89 -8.72 0.41
N ARG A 175 -19.15 -9.54 1.16
CA ARG A 175 -18.82 -9.36 2.59
C ARG A 175 -17.33 -9.17 2.84
N ALA A 176 -16.52 -9.07 1.79
CA ALA A 176 -15.09 -8.81 1.89
C ALA A 176 -14.83 -7.39 2.42
N ALA A 177 -13.79 -7.23 3.23
CA ALA A 177 -13.30 -5.93 3.66
C ALA A 177 -12.43 -5.26 2.60
N ARG A 178 -11.79 -6.04 1.72
CA ARG A 178 -10.85 -5.58 0.70
C ARG A 178 -10.64 -6.63 -0.39
N VAL A 179 -10.32 -6.19 -1.60
CA VAL A 179 -10.07 -7.08 -2.76
C VAL A 179 -8.80 -6.64 -3.47
N LEU A 180 -7.93 -7.60 -3.81
CA LEU A 180 -6.78 -7.42 -4.70
C LEU A 180 -6.96 -8.28 -5.95
N VAL A 181 -6.64 -7.71 -7.12
CA VAL A 181 -6.62 -8.39 -8.41
C VAL A 181 -5.24 -8.26 -9.05
N ALA A 182 -4.56 -9.38 -9.27
CA ALA A 182 -3.21 -9.49 -9.84
C ALA A 182 -3.03 -10.86 -10.55
N CYS A 183 -3.82 -11.07 -11.61
CA CYS A 183 -3.91 -12.25 -12.47
C CYS A 183 -2.81 -12.37 -13.55
N GLY A 184 -1.78 -11.52 -13.53
CA GLY A 184 -0.60 -11.63 -14.40
C GLY A 184 -0.54 -10.66 -15.58
N ASP A 185 -1.67 -10.34 -16.20
CA ASP A 185 -1.75 -9.33 -17.27
C ASP A 185 -2.86 -8.30 -17.03
N ASP A 186 -2.68 -7.09 -17.57
CA ASP A 186 -3.54 -5.94 -17.31
C ASP A 186 -4.96 -6.12 -17.82
N GLN A 187 -5.15 -6.81 -18.94
CA GLN A 187 -6.47 -7.06 -19.50
C GLN A 187 -7.27 -7.98 -18.57
N THR A 188 -6.69 -9.12 -18.18
CA THR A 188 -7.31 -10.05 -17.24
C THR A 188 -7.55 -9.38 -15.88
N ASN A 189 -6.62 -8.53 -15.41
CA ASN A 189 -6.79 -7.77 -14.18
C ASN A 189 -8.00 -6.83 -14.24
N GLY A 190 -8.15 -6.08 -15.34
CA GLY A 190 -9.29 -5.19 -15.56
C GLY A 190 -10.62 -5.94 -15.62
N GLU A 191 -10.70 -7.01 -16.41
CA GLU A 191 -11.93 -7.82 -16.55
C GLU A 191 -12.33 -8.48 -15.22
N ALA A 192 -11.38 -9.08 -14.51
CA ALA A 192 -11.62 -9.70 -13.20
C ALA A 192 -12.05 -8.68 -12.14
N ALA A 193 -11.45 -7.48 -12.15
CA ALA A 193 -11.83 -6.40 -11.24
C ALA A 193 -13.26 -5.89 -11.51
N MET A 194 -13.64 -5.74 -12.78
CA MET A 194 -15.02 -5.40 -13.15
C MET A 194 -16.01 -6.47 -12.70
N ALA A 195 -15.67 -7.75 -12.85
CA ALA A 195 -16.48 -8.86 -12.34
C ALA A 195 -16.60 -8.86 -10.80
N ALA A 196 -15.53 -8.50 -10.09
CA ALA A 196 -15.53 -8.31 -8.65
C ALA A 196 -16.47 -7.18 -8.24
N CYS A 197 -16.32 -6.00 -8.84
CA CYS A 197 -17.16 -4.82 -8.59
C CYS A 197 -18.65 -5.11 -8.83
N ALA A 198 -18.99 -5.76 -9.95
CA ALA A 198 -20.37 -6.16 -10.26
C ALA A 198 -20.94 -7.19 -9.26
N SER A 199 -20.07 -7.97 -8.61
CA SER A 199 -20.44 -8.96 -7.60
C SER A 199 -20.54 -8.38 -6.18
N ILE A 200 -20.05 -7.15 -5.96
CA ILE A 200 -20.21 -6.41 -4.71
C ILE A 200 -21.58 -5.70 -4.76
N GLY A 201 -22.56 -6.29 -4.06
CA GLY A 201 -23.90 -5.73 -3.96
C GLY A 201 -23.97 -4.44 -3.14
N THR A 202 -25.16 -3.83 -3.10
CA THR A 202 -25.42 -2.63 -2.28
C THR A 202 -25.25 -2.93 -0.79
N ARG A 203 -24.44 -2.11 -0.11
CA ARG A 203 -24.22 -2.21 1.34
C ARG A 203 -25.03 -1.13 2.07
N ARG A 204 -25.78 -1.53 3.10
CA ARG A 204 -26.42 -0.58 4.03
C ARG A 204 -25.45 -0.27 5.17
N GLY A 205 -24.89 0.94 5.18
CA GLY A 205 -24.22 1.51 6.37
C GLY A 205 -22.77 1.09 6.64
N GLY A 206 -21.92 0.93 5.62
CA GLY A 206 -20.48 0.70 5.79
C GLY A 206 -19.65 1.43 4.74
N PRO A 207 -18.33 1.58 4.95
CA PRO A 207 -17.45 2.19 3.96
C PRO A 207 -17.41 1.36 2.66
N PRO A 208 -17.13 2.00 1.52
CA PRO A 208 -16.95 1.29 0.25
C PRO A 208 -15.82 0.25 0.35
N VAL A 209 -15.93 -0.85 -0.40
CA VAL A 209 -14.89 -1.87 -0.46
C VAL A 209 -13.74 -1.38 -1.35
N PRO A 210 -12.50 -1.24 -0.84
CA PRO A 210 -11.36 -1.00 -1.71
C PRO A 210 -11.12 -2.23 -2.60
N VAL A 211 -11.20 -2.02 -3.91
CA VAL A 211 -10.85 -3.01 -4.93
C VAL A 211 -9.60 -2.51 -5.63
N GLN A 212 -8.48 -3.13 -5.27
CA GLN A 212 -7.14 -2.81 -5.74
C GLN A 212 -6.79 -3.69 -6.95
N VAL A 213 -6.40 -3.06 -8.06
CA VAL A 213 -6.11 -3.76 -9.33
C VAL A 213 -4.69 -3.47 -9.76
N HIS A 214 -3.92 -4.51 -10.02
CA HIS A 214 -2.57 -4.37 -10.56
C HIS A 214 -2.64 -4.00 -12.04
N LEU A 215 -1.98 -2.91 -12.43
CA LEU A 215 -1.80 -2.53 -13.83
C LEU A 215 -0.33 -2.15 -14.05
N GLU A 216 0.36 -2.88 -14.92
CA GLU A 216 1.74 -2.61 -15.30
C GLU A 216 1.80 -1.41 -16.27
N ASP A 217 0.94 -1.43 -17.29
CA ASP A 217 0.77 -0.32 -18.20
C ASP A 217 -0.19 0.71 -17.61
N ARG A 218 0.24 1.97 -17.66
CA ARG A 218 -0.61 3.13 -17.38
C ARG A 218 -1.61 3.36 -18.52
N ASN A 219 -2.32 2.33 -18.98
CA ASN A 219 -3.37 2.47 -19.96
C ASN A 219 -4.50 3.31 -19.33
N LEU A 220 -4.48 4.61 -19.66
CA LEU A 220 -5.43 5.60 -19.17
C LEU A 220 -6.88 5.19 -19.42
N VAL A 221 -7.16 4.44 -20.49
CA VAL A 221 -8.51 3.97 -20.80
C VAL A 221 -8.96 2.89 -19.83
N ALA A 222 -8.11 1.89 -19.55
CA ALA A 222 -8.42 0.82 -18.59
C ALA A 222 -8.56 1.39 -17.17
N ARG A 223 -7.66 2.30 -16.78
CA ARG A 223 -7.70 2.99 -15.49
C ARG A 223 -8.95 3.86 -15.35
N HIS A 224 -9.22 4.75 -16.31
CA HIS A 224 -10.37 5.64 -16.27
C HIS A 224 -11.70 4.88 -16.35
N ALA A 225 -11.77 3.79 -17.12
CA ALA A 225 -12.95 2.93 -17.17
C ALA A 225 -13.21 2.28 -15.80
N PHE A 226 -12.17 1.78 -15.14
CA PHE A 226 -12.29 1.17 -13.82
C PHE A 226 -12.62 2.19 -12.72
N GLU A 227 -11.97 3.34 -12.71
CA GLU A 227 -12.25 4.42 -11.76
C GLU A 227 -13.68 4.97 -11.92
N ARG A 228 -14.19 5.07 -13.16
CA ARG A 228 -15.60 5.46 -13.41
C ARG A 228 -16.61 4.40 -13.02
N ALA A 229 -16.24 3.11 -13.05
CA ALA A 229 -17.09 2.03 -12.56
C ALA A 229 -17.38 2.13 -11.05
N GLY A 230 -16.54 2.87 -10.30
CA GLY A 230 -16.69 3.14 -8.86
C GLY A 230 -17.82 4.08 -8.48
N SER A 231 -18.21 5.03 -9.34
CA SER A 231 -19.52 5.71 -9.35
C SER A 231 -19.54 6.96 -10.24
N PRO A 232 -20.53 7.09 -11.14
CA PRO A 232 -20.99 8.38 -11.61
C PRO A 232 -21.95 9.00 -10.58
N GLY A 233 -21.45 9.79 -9.61
CA GLY A 233 -22.30 10.70 -8.83
C GLY A 233 -22.49 10.47 -7.32
N GLY A 234 -21.58 9.78 -6.62
CA GLY A 234 -21.59 9.66 -5.15
C GLY A 234 -20.74 8.47 -4.64
N PRO A 235 -20.59 8.25 -3.32
CA PRO A 235 -19.87 7.10 -2.81
C PRO A 235 -20.67 5.81 -3.05
N GLY A 236 -20.29 5.05 -4.08
CA GLY A 236 -20.83 3.72 -4.37
C GLY A 236 -20.38 2.66 -3.36
N PRO A 237 -20.82 1.39 -3.49
CA PRO A 237 -20.41 0.31 -2.60
C PRO A 237 -18.94 -0.11 -2.75
N VAL A 238 -18.24 0.41 -3.75
CA VAL A 238 -16.88 0.05 -4.14
C VAL A 238 -16.03 1.29 -4.28
N GLU A 239 -14.79 1.20 -3.83
CA GLU A 239 -13.73 2.18 -4.06
C GLU A 239 -12.69 1.55 -4.99
N PRO A 240 -12.80 1.75 -6.32
CA PRO A 240 -11.82 1.22 -7.26
C PRO A 240 -10.49 1.96 -7.10
N ARG A 241 -9.41 1.20 -7.03
CA ARG A 241 -8.04 1.72 -6.97
C ARG A 241 -7.13 0.91 -7.88
N THR A 242 -6.22 1.58 -8.56
CA THR A 242 -5.16 0.94 -9.33
C THR A 242 -3.84 1.02 -8.57
N PHE A 243 -2.98 0.02 -8.72
CA PHE A 243 -1.59 0.12 -8.31
C PHE A 243 -0.68 -0.48 -9.38
N ASN A 244 0.50 0.08 -9.47
CA ASN A 244 1.63 -0.50 -10.17
C ASN A 244 2.66 -0.90 -9.12
N LEU A 245 3.13 -2.16 -9.17
CA LEU A 245 4.09 -2.69 -8.21
C LEU A 245 5.40 -1.89 -8.22
N ASN A 246 5.96 -1.69 -9.41
CA ASN A 246 7.26 -1.07 -9.61
C ASN A 246 7.27 0.40 -9.23
N GLU A 247 6.19 1.12 -9.49
CA GLU A 247 6.03 2.50 -9.03
C GLU A 247 5.91 2.59 -7.51
N SER A 248 5.06 1.77 -6.91
CA SER A 248 4.86 1.75 -5.45
C SER A 248 6.18 1.40 -4.73
N ALA A 249 6.91 0.43 -5.27
CA ALA A 249 8.23 0.02 -4.80
C ALA A 249 9.26 1.15 -4.96
N ALA A 250 9.38 1.76 -6.15
CA ALA A 250 10.31 2.87 -6.40
C ALA A 250 10.04 4.08 -5.49
N ASN A 251 8.77 4.37 -5.21
CA ASN A 251 8.37 5.45 -4.31
C ASN A 251 8.81 5.20 -2.87
N ARG A 252 8.58 3.99 -2.36
CA ARG A 252 9.02 3.62 -1.02
C ARG A 252 10.55 3.53 -0.93
N LEU A 253 11.19 3.00 -1.98
CA LEU A 253 12.64 2.95 -2.12
C LEU A 253 13.25 4.35 -1.96
N LEU A 254 12.80 5.33 -2.75
CA LEU A 254 13.30 6.70 -2.62
C LEU A 254 12.96 7.32 -1.26
N ALA A 255 11.81 7.02 -0.68
CA ALA A 255 11.45 7.56 0.64
C ALA A 255 12.40 7.05 1.74
N LEU A 256 12.72 5.76 1.74
CA LEU A 256 13.63 5.12 2.69
C LEU A 256 15.11 5.45 2.42
N HIS A 257 15.45 5.61 1.15
CA HIS A 257 16.79 5.81 0.64
C HIS A 257 16.79 6.98 -0.33
N LEU A 258 16.75 8.20 0.21
CA LEU A 258 16.67 9.40 -0.61
C LEU A 258 17.84 9.47 -1.61
N PRO A 259 17.58 9.93 -2.85
CA PRO A 259 18.62 10.14 -3.84
C PRO A 259 19.52 11.30 -3.45
N PHE A 260 18.98 12.27 -2.72
CA PHE A 260 19.65 13.47 -2.23
C PHE A 260 18.73 14.22 -1.25
N SER A 261 19.30 15.22 -0.57
CA SER A 261 18.57 16.08 0.37
C SER A 261 17.44 16.82 -0.34
N LEU A 262 16.29 17.00 0.32
CA LEU A 262 15.16 17.77 -0.23
C LEU A 262 15.46 19.26 -0.47
N ASP A 263 16.52 19.79 0.15
CA ASP A 263 17.01 21.17 -0.02
C ASP A 263 18.56 21.09 -0.16
N PRO A 264 19.07 20.61 -1.31
CA PRO A 264 20.48 20.30 -1.50
C PRO A 264 21.31 21.56 -1.77
N ASP A 265 22.57 21.56 -1.33
CA ASP A 265 23.47 22.70 -1.49
C ASP A 265 24.10 22.82 -2.89
N ARG A 266 24.26 21.69 -3.57
CA ARG A 266 24.71 21.56 -4.96
C ARG A 266 23.87 20.51 -5.69
N PRO A 267 23.82 20.52 -7.04
CA PRO A 267 23.15 19.48 -7.81
C PRO A 267 23.83 18.14 -7.54
N PRO A 268 23.07 17.13 -7.07
CA PRO A 268 23.60 15.80 -6.83
C PRO A 268 23.76 15.01 -8.13
N ARG A 269 24.38 13.83 -8.07
CA ARG A 269 24.45 12.88 -9.19
C ARG A 269 23.85 11.56 -8.77
N VAL A 270 23.01 10.97 -9.61
CA VAL A 270 22.34 9.69 -9.31
C VAL A 270 22.80 8.64 -10.31
N VAL A 271 23.13 7.45 -9.81
CA VAL A 271 23.53 6.30 -10.61
C VAL A 271 22.47 5.22 -10.45
N VAL A 272 21.89 4.79 -11.58
CA VAL A 272 20.94 3.68 -11.65
C VAL A 272 21.55 2.58 -12.51
N VAL A 273 21.70 1.39 -11.94
CA VAL A 273 22.18 0.21 -12.63
C VAL A 273 21.01 -0.72 -12.93
N GLY A 274 20.92 -1.20 -14.16
CA GLY A 274 19.84 -2.07 -14.62
C GLY A 274 18.72 -1.33 -15.35
N THR A 275 17.97 -2.05 -16.18
CA THR A 275 16.85 -1.53 -16.98
C THR A 275 15.51 -2.20 -16.67
N CYS A 276 15.43 -3.00 -15.60
CA CYS A 276 14.19 -3.67 -15.19
C CYS A 276 13.05 -2.66 -14.92
N HIS A 277 11.83 -3.16 -14.76
CA HIS A 277 10.66 -2.31 -14.52
C HIS A 277 10.81 -1.39 -13.28
N LEU A 278 11.46 -1.88 -12.21
CA LEU A 278 11.78 -1.06 -11.03
C LEU A 278 12.77 0.07 -11.38
N ALA A 279 13.83 -0.21 -12.14
CA ALA A 279 14.82 0.79 -12.54
C ALA A 279 14.19 1.93 -13.37
N ARG A 280 13.33 1.57 -14.34
CA ARG A 280 12.57 2.53 -15.15
C ARG A 280 11.64 3.38 -14.28
N ALA A 281 10.90 2.75 -13.35
CA ALA A 281 10.06 3.47 -12.40
C ALA A 281 10.88 4.39 -11.48
N LEU A 282 12.06 3.96 -11.06
CA LEU A 282 12.97 4.72 -10.21
C LEU A 282 13.48 5.99 -10.90
N VAL A 283 13.90 5.92 -12.18
CA VAL A 283 14.31 7.10 -12.96
C VAL A 283 13.19 8.16 -13.01
N VAL A 284 11.94 7.71 -13.21
CA VAL A 284 10.76 8.59 -13.17
C VAL A 284 10.56 9.22 -11.80
N GLN A 285 10.69 8.45 -10.72
CA GLN A 285 10.54 9.01 -9.37
C GLN A 285 11.70 9.95 -8.99
N VAL A 286 12.92 9.70 -9.46
CA VAL A 286 14.06 10.61 -9.28
C VAL A 286 13.79 11.94 -9.97
N ALA A 287 13.25 11.93 -11.19
CA ALA A 287 12.86 13.16 -11.89
C ALA A 287 11.79 13.95 -11.12
N ARG A 288 10.77 13.27 -10.58
CA ARG A 288 9.73 13.88 -9.72
C ARG A 288 10.35 14.51 -8.47
N PHE A 289 11.27 13.79 -7.83
CA PHE A 289 11.99 14.26 -6.65
C PHE A 289 12.84 15.50 -6.97
N TRP A 290 13.58 15.48 -8.09
CA TRP A 290 14.38 16.62 -8.56
C TRP A 290 13.53 17.85 -8.87
N SER A 291 12.36 17.67 -9.50
CA SER A 291 11.41 18.75 -9.76
C SER A 291 10.96 19.48 -8.49
N LEU A 292 10.94 18.79 -7.33
CA LEU A 292 10.68 19.40 -6.02
C LEU A 292 11.93 20.09 -5.45
N ALA A 293 13.09 19.43 -5.50
CA ALA A 293 14.31 19.88 -4.82
C ALA A 293 15.04 21.02 -5.54
N ARG A 294 15.00 21.09 -6.89
CA ARG A 294 15.77 22.07 -7.68
C ARG A 294 15.32 23.54 -7.49
N ARG A 295 14.18 23.74 -6.83
CA ARG A 295 13.50 25.04 -6.75
C ARG A 295 14.40 26.11 -6.13
N ARG A 296 14.29 27.34 -6.66
CA ARG A 296 15.03 28.56 -6.26
C ARG A 296 16.54 28.55 -6.50
N ARG A 297 17.22 27.43 -6.28
CA ARG A 297 18.68 27.33 -6.36
C ARG A 297 19.18 26.84 -7.72
N PHE A 298 18.42 25.97 -8.39
CA PHE A 298 18.80 25.33 -9.66
C PHE A 298 17.63 25.33 -10.67
N PRO A 299 17.07 26.50 -11.01
CA PRO A 299 15.82 26.63 -11.77
C PRO A 299 15.86 26.01 -13.18
N GLU A 300 17.02 26.08 -13.84
CA GLU A 300 17.23 25.63 -15.21
C GLU A 300 18.17 24.42 -15.29
N GLU A 301 18.58 23.85 -14.14
CA GLU A 301 19.51 22.73 -14.15
C GLU A 301 18.76 21.39 -14.18
N ALA A 302 19.20 20.54 -15.10
CA ALA A 302 18.84 19.14 -15.14
C ALA A 302 19.77 18.36 -14.19
N LEU A 303 19.20 17.39 -13.48
CA LEU A 303 19.97 16.48 -12.64
C LEU A 303 20.75 15.50 -13.53
N THR A 304 22.05 15.36 -13.30
CA THR A 304 22.82 14.30 -13.97
C THR A 304 22.42 12.93 -13.41
N LEU A 305 21.86 12.09 -14.28
CA LEU A 305 21.54 10.70 -13.97
C LEU A 305 22.38 9.80 -14.88
N VAL A 306 23.23 8.96 -14.28
CA VAL A 306 23.98 7.93 -15.00
C VAL A 306 23.14 6.66 -15.02
N TRP A 307 22.77 6.20 -16.21
CA TRP A 307 22.02 4.96 -16.38
C TRP A 307 22.93 3.89 -16.97
N LEU A 308 23.29 2.91 -16.14
CA LEU A 308 24.25 1.87 -16.46
C LEU A 308 23.53 0.55 -16.74
N ASP A 309 23.51 0.13 -18.01
CA ASP A 309 23.04 -1.17 -18.45
C ASP A 309 23.32 -1.32 -19.97
N PRO A 310 23.56 -2.54 -20.49
CA PRO A 310 23.64 -2.74 -21.94
C PRO A 310 22.40 -2.23 -22.70
N ASP A 311 21.20 -2.35 -22.11
CA ASP A 311 19.94 -1.93 -22.72
C ASP A 311 19.53 -0.49 -22.32
N ALA A 312 20.37 0.24 -21.57
CA ALA A 312 20.07 1.60 -21.12
C ALA A 312 19.76 2.58 -22.27
N PRO A 313 20.43 2.54 -23.44
CA PRO A 313 20.08 3.41 -24.56
C PRO A 313 18.64 3.21 -25.05
N THR A 314 18.19 1.95 -25.15
CA THR A 314 16.83 1.60 -25.56
C THR A 314 15.81 2.05 -24.51
N ALA A 315 16.06 1.73 -23.23
CA ALA A 315 15.19 2.11 -22.13
C ALA A 315 15.03 3.63 -22.00
N ALA A 316 16.12 4.40 -22.19
CA ALA A 316 16.09 5.85 -22.16
C ALA A 316 15.27 6.43 -23.33
N ALA A 317 15.41 5.88 -24.54
CA ALA A 317 14.64 6.30 -25.70
C ALA A 317 13.13 6.05 -25.52
N GLU A 318 12.74 4.85 -25.06
CA GLU A 318 11.36 4.50 -24.75
C GLU A 318 10.76 5.42 -23.68
N LEU A 319 11.54 5.72 -22.63
CA LEU A 319 11.08 6.55 -21.53
C LEU A 319 10.90 8.01 -21.98
N GLN A 320 11.81 8.53 -22.80
CA GLN A 320 11.74 9.88 -23.36
C GLN A 320 10.55 10.02 -24.33
N GLU A 321 10.26 9.01 -25.15
CA GLU A 321 9.07 9.00 -26.01
C GLU A 321 7.77 9.01 -25.18
N ARG A 322 7.72 8.19 -24.13
CA ARG A 322 6.56 8.12 -23.22
C ARG A 322 6.39 9.38 -22.38
N ILE A 323 7.48 10.05 -22.04
CA ILE A 323 7.53 11.19 -21.12
C ILE A 323 8.47 12.27 -21.66
N PRO A 324 8.01 13.10 -22.62
CA PRO A 324 8.87 14.10 -23.26
C PRO A 324 9.47 15.15 -22.29
N ASP A 325 8.75 15.45 -21.20
CA ASP A 325 9.19 16.45 -20.21
C ASP A 325 10.39 16.01 -19.35
N LEU A 326 10.85 14.76 -19.50
CA LEU A 326 11.97 14.21 -18.73
C LEU A 326 13.29 14.91 -19.04
N GLU A 327 13.53 15.30 -20.30
CA GLU A 327 14.74 15.99 -20.76
C GLU A 327 14.97 17.33 -20.06
N GLY A 328 13.91 18.03 -19.67
CA GLY A 328 13.99 19.28 -18.90
C GLY A 328 14.29 19.08 -17.40
N LEU A 329 14.30 17.84 -16.92
CA LEU A 329 14.53 17.47 -15.53
C LEU A 329 15.81 16.67 -15.33
N LEU A 330 16.11 15.74 -16.23
CA LEU A 330 17.24 14.83 -16.13
C LEU A 330 18.15 14.93 -17.35
N ALA A 331 19.44 15.09 -17.10
CA ALA A 331 20.49 14.86 -18.08
C ALA A 331 20.90 13.38 -17.97
N ILE A 332 20.29 12.52 -18.77
CA ILE A 332 20.50 11.07 -18.72
C ILE A 332 21.76 10.70 -19.51
N GLU A 333 22.80 10.29 -18.78
CA GLU A 333 24.03 9.75 -19.33
C GLU A 333 23.94 8.21 -19.39
N VAL A 334 23.60 7.67 -20.55
CA VAL A 334 23.59 6.22 -20.75
C VAL A 334 25.02 5.67 -20.85
N ARG A 335 25.24 4.53 -20.21
CA ARG A 335 26.52 3.81 -20.17
C ARG A 335 26.27 2.32 -20.39
N ALA A 336 26.87 1.75 -21.43
CA ALA A 336 26.73 0.33 -21.80
C ALA A 336 27.96 -0.48 -21.36
N ASP A 337 28.51 -0.17 -20.18
CA ASP A 337 29.70 -0.86 -19.66
C ASP A 337 29.36 -2.27 -19.16
N HIS A 338 30.37 -3.15 -19.14
CA HIS A 338 30.22 -4.48 -18.57
C HIS A 338 29.98 -4.39 -17.06
N LEU A 339 28.76 -4.70 -16.62
CA LEU A 339 28.31 -4.66 -15.22
C LEU A 339 29.23 -5.43 -14.25
N HIS A 340 29.96 -6.43 -14.74
CA HIS A 340 30.86 -7.27 -13.96
C HIS A 340 32.33 -6.83 -13.99
N ALA A 341 32.62 -5.61 -14.46
CA ALA A 341 33.96 -5.07 -14.41
C ALA A 341 34.42 -4.97 -12.94
N ALA A 342 35.56 -5.57 -12.65
CA ALA A 342 36.22 -5.55 -11.35
C ALA A 342 36.54 -4.13 -10.82
N ASP A 343 36.77 -3.20 -11.73
CA ASP A 343 37.12 -1.80 -11.52
C ASP A 343 35.99 -0.86 -12.00
N LEU A 344 34.74 -1.33 -11.94
CA LEU A 344 33.57 -0.63 -12.48
C LEU A 344 33.45 0.81 -11.95
N ALA A 345 33.60 1.02 -10.65
CA ALA A 345 33.45 2.36 -10.08
C ALA A 345 34.53 3.33 -10.58
N LYS A 346 35.77 2.84 -10.68
CA LYS A 346 36.89 3.60 -11.22
C LYS A 346 36.71 3.92 -12.70
N ARG A 347 36.23 2.97 -13.50
CA ARG A 347 35.95 3.17 -14.94
C ARG A 347 34.88 4.21 -15.18
N LEU A 348 33.83 4.19 -14.36
CA LEU A 348 32.68 5.07 -14.48
C LEU A 348 32.89 6.43 -13.78
N ALA A 349 34.02 6.60 -13.10
CA ALA A 349 34.29 7.75 -12.25
C ALA A 349 33.11 8.07 -11.31
N ILE A 350 32.58 7.03 -10.64
CA ILE A 350 31.53 7.12 -9.63
C ILE A 350 32.16 6.95 -8.24
N GLY A 351 31.61 7.59 -7.22
CA GLY A 351 32.10 7.56 -5.84
C GLY A 351 32.26 8.92 -5.16
N ASP A 352 31.78 10.01 -5.75
CA ASP A 352 31.73 11.30 -5.04
C ASP A 352 30.77 11.20 -3.83
N ARG A 353 30.99 12.04 -2.81
CA ARG A 353 30.18 12.05 -1.57
C ARG A 353 28.70 12.31 -1.82
N ASP A 354 28.37 13.00 -2.92
CA ASP A 354 26.99 13.38 -3.27
C ASP A 354 26.37 12.47 -4.33
N GLU A 355 26.94 11.27 -4.53
CA GLU A 355 26.37 10.25 -5.40
C GLU A 355 25.48 9.26 -4.66
N ARG A 356 24.29 9.01 -5.21
CA ARG A 356 23.44 7.90 -4.80
C ARG A 356 23.43 6.81 -5.86
N ILE A 357 23.67 5.58 -5.43
CA ILE A 357 23.77 4.42 -6.31
C ILE A 357 22.65 3.44 -6.00
N TYR A 358 21.89 3.08 -7.02
CA TYR A 358 20.85 2.06 -6.99
C TYR A 358 21.17 0.96 -8.00
N VAL A 359 21.11 -0.29 -7.56
CA VAL A 359 21.30 -1.48 -8.38
C VAL A 359 19.97 -2.22 -8.48
N CYS A 360 19.33 -2.13 -9.62
CA CYS A 360 17.99 -2.65 -9.90
C CYS A 360 18.07 -3.67 -11.05
N LEU A 361 18.53 -4.88 -10.74
CA LEU A 361 18.56 -6.02 -11.66
C LEU A 361 17.49 -7.05 -11.27
N GLU A 362 16.91 -7.73 -12.26
CA GLU A 362 15.90 -8.78 -12.02
C GLU A 362 16.51 -10.01 -11.36
N ASP A 363 17.73 -10.38 -11.78
CA ASP A 363 18.51 -11.42 -11.11
C ASP A 363 19.16 -10.82 -9.85
N GLU A 364 18.67 -11.27 -8.69
CA GLU A 364 19.14 -10.80 -7.38
C GLU A 364 20.63 -11.14 -7.14
N ALA A 365 21.10 -12.29 -7.65
CA ALA A 365 22.49 -12.70 -7.50
C ALA A 365 23.40 -11.82 -8.36
N GLU A 366 22.96 -11.47 -9.56
CA GLU A 366 23.65 -10.52 -10.43
C GLU A 366 23.71 -9.12 -9.81
N GLY A 367 22.58 -8.61 -9.32
CA GLY A 367 22.50 -7.31 -8.63
C GLY A 367 23.43 -7.24 -7.43
N LEU A 368 23.48 -8.31 -6.64
CA LEU A 368 24.39 -8.39 -5.50
C LEU A 368 25.86 -8.46 -5.95
N ALA A 369 26.17 -9.23 -6.99
CA ALA A 369 27.53 -9.30 -7.53
C ALA A 369 28.04 -7.95 -8.03
N VAL A 370 27.17 -7.17 -8.69
CA VAL A 370 27.51 -5.79 -9.11
C VAL A 370 27.78 -4.90 -7.90
N ALA A 371 26.92 -4.93 -6.88
CA ALA A 371 27.10 -4.13 -5.67
C ALA A 371 28.38 -4.49 -4.89
N LEU A 372 28.71 -5.78 -4.83
CA LEU A 372 29.96 -6.27 -4.26
C LEU A 372 31.17 -5.83 -5.10
N GLY A 373 31.06 -5.89 -6.43
CA GLY A 373 32.09 -5.45 -7.37
C GLY A 373 32.37 -3.95 -7.28
N LEU A 374 31.36 -3.12 -7.00
CA LEU A 374 31.54 -1.69 -6.72
C LEU A 374 32.37 -1.47 -5.44
N GLY A 375 32.22 -2.33 -4.43
CA GLY A 375 32.98 -2.27 -3.19
C GLY A 375 34.38 -2.91 -3.23
N ASP A 376 34.82 -3.41 -4.38
CA ASP A 376 36.11 -4.09 -4.56
C ASP A 376 37.29 -3.11 -4.41
N GLU A 377 38.39 -3.56 -3.80
CA GLU A 377 39.60 -2.77 -3.55
C GLU A 377 40.24 -2.22 -4.83
N ARG A 378 40.01 -2.86 -5.99
CA ARG A 378 40.47 -2.37 -7.30
C ARG A 378 39.85 -1.02 -7.69
N ASN A 379 38.75 -0.64 -7.06
CA ASN A 379 38.14 0.68 -7.20
C ASN A 379 38.86 1.77 -6.37
N GLY A 380 39.90 1.43 -5.61
CA GLY A 380 40.68 2.37 -4.82
C GLY A 380 39.91 2.90 -3.60
N GLU A 381 39.95 4.21 -3.37
CA GLU A 381 39.27 4.88 -2.24
C GLU A 381 37.75 5.05 -2.46
N PHE A 382 37.13 4.23 -3.29
CA PHE A 382 35.69 4.29 -3.53
C PHE A 382 34.91 3.98 -2.25
N ARG A 383 34.33 5.03 -1.65
CA ARG A 383 33.52 4.94 -0.42
C ARG A 383 32.35 5.91 -0.52
N PRO A 384 31.19 5.47 -1.06
CA PRO A 384 30.04 6.34 -1.15
C PRO A 384 29.60 6.75 0.27
N ALA A 385 29.20 8.01 0.44
CA ALA A 385 28.74 8.52 1.73
C ALA A 385 27.49 7.77 2.21
N GLN A 386 26.67 7.31 1.26
CA GLN A 386 25.44 6.58 1.48
C GLN A 386 25.55 5.12 1.07
N PRO A 387 24.74 4.21 1.65
CA PRO A 387 24.73 2.81 1.22
C PRO A 387 24.30 2.66 -0.24
N ILE A 388 24.96 1.75 -0.97
CA ILE A 388 24.52 1.27 -2.28
C ILE A 388 23.24 0.48 -2.07
N VAL A 389 22.14 0.86 -2.74
CA VAL A 389 20.88 0.14 -2.59
C VAL A 389 20.76 -0.92 -3.66
N VAL A 390 20.41 -2.14 -3.29
CA VAL A 390 20.37 -3.30 -4.18
C VAL A 390 18.99 -3.95 -4.13
N GLN A 391 18.38 -4.14 -5.29
CA GLN A 391 17.19 -4.97 -5.46
C GLN A 391 17.57 -6.42 -5.15
N ALA A 392 17.13 -6.92 -4.00
CA ALA A 392 17.36 -8.30 -3.59
C ALA A 392 16.34 -8.70 -2.52
N ARG A 393 15.81 -9.91 -2.62
CA ARG A 393 15.05 -10.51 -1.53
C ARG A 393 16.00 -11.07 -0.49
N VAL A 394 15.64 -10.89 0.77
CA VAL A 394 16.34 -11.59 1.84
C VAL A 394 15.69 -12.94 2.03
N THR A 395 16.33 -13.97 1.49
CA THR A 395 16.08 -15.35 1.92
C THR A 395 17.29 -15.86 2.70
N ARG A 396 17.05 -16.74 3.68
CA ARG A 396 18.10 -17.31 4.55
C ARG A 396 19.22 -18.06 3.80
N GLY A 397 19.10 -18.26 2.48
CA GLY A 397 20.02 -19.06 1.66
C GLY A 397 21.18 -18.28 1.03
N THR A 398 20.90 -17.36 0.09
CA THR A 398 21.92 -16.78 -0.81
C THR A 398 22.42 -15.41 -0.36
N THR A 399 21.51 -14.48 -0.07
CA THR A 399 21.83 -13.09 0.31
C THR A 399 22.55 -13.03 1.66
N HIS A 400 22.13 -13.87 2.62
CA HIS A 400 22.75 -13.97 3.95
C HIS A 400 24.20 -14.48 3.88
N PHE A 401 24.47 -15.46 3.02
CA PHE A 401 25.79 -16.06 2.86
C PHE A 401 26.74 -15.16 2.08
N ALA A 402 26.27 -14.52 1.01
CA ALA A 402 27.09 -13.66 0.15
C ALA A 402 27.50 -12.33 0.80
N LEU A 403 26.63 -11.75 1.64
CA LEU A 403 26.94 -10.50 2.33
C LEU A 403 27.74 -10.68 3.63
N GLY A 404 27.96 -11.93 4.08
CA GLY A 404 28.65 -12.20 5.35
C GLY A 404 28.06 -11.36 6.49
N LEU A 405 26.72 -11.26 6.54
CA LEU A 405 26.00 -10.39 7.47
C LEU A 405 26.34 -10.82 8.91
N ASP A 406 27.26 -10.12 9.56
CA ASP A 406 27.12 -9.85 10.98
C ASP A 406 25.83 -9.02 11.09
N LEU A 407 24.70 -9.73 11.22
CA LEU A 407 23.39 -9.13 11.47
C LEU A 407 23.47 -8.44 12.82
N GLU A 408 23.89 -7.18 12.85
CA GLU A 408 23.60 -6.31 13.98
C GLU A 408 22.07 -6.17 14.06
N GLY A 409 21.46 -6.97 14.95
CA GLY A 409 20.04 -6.92 15.27
C GLY A 409 19.11 -7.69 14.34
N THR A 410 19.04 -9.03 14.50
CA THR A 410 17.83 -9.80 14.87
C THR A 410 18.05 -11.29 14.66
N THR A 411 18.41 -12.00 15.71
CA THR A 411 18.27 -13.45 15.81
C THR A 411 16.79 -13.79 16.07
N GLY A 412 15.98 -13.92 15.02
CA GLY A 412 14.55 -14.24 15.14
C GLY A 412 13.85 -14.60 13.83
N SER A 413 12.60 -15.08 13.93
CA SER A 413 11.70 -15.33 12.79
C SER A 413 11.05 -14.08 12.21
N ASP A 414 11.38 -12.90 12.75
CA ASP A 414 10.74 -11.65 12.38
C ASP A 414 11.58 -10.97 11.29
N ALA A 415 10.98 -10.82 10.11
CA ALA A 415 11.56 -9.99 9.05
C ALA A 415 11.83 -8.57 9.60
N PRO A 416 12.95 -7.93 9.21
CA PRO A 416 13.26 -6.59 9.67
C PRO A 416 12.13 -5.62 9.30
N PRO A 417 11.77 -4.69 10.20
CA PRO A 417 10.76 -3.68 9.90
C PRO A 417 11.19 -2.87 8.67
N ASP A 418 10.23 -2.63 7.77
CA ASP A 418 10.41 -1.93 6.48
C ASP A 418 11.17 -2.71 5.38
N HIS A 419 11.41 -4.01 5.55
CA HIS A 419 12.06 -4.88 4.53
C HIS A 419 13.48 -4.44 4.13
N LEU A 420 14.14 -3.66 4.98
CA LEU A 420 15.52 -3.20 4.77
C LEU A 420 16.51 -4.05 5.57
N GLN A 421 17.65 -4.36 4.95
CA GLN A 421 18.83 -4.87 5.64
C GLN A 421 20.07 -4.13 5.18
N PHE A 422 21.04 -4.00 6.08
CA PHE A 422 22.31 -3.35 5.81
C PHE A 422 23.46 -4.32 5.98
N ALA A 423 24.48 -4.19 5.15
CA ALA A 423 25.75 -4.88 5.24
C ALA A 423 26.89 -3.86 5.10
N THR A 424 28.01 -4.09 5.79
CA THR A 424 29.24 -3.32 5.55
C THR A 424 30.32 -4.26 5.04
N LEU A 425 30.83 -4.00 3.84
CA LEU A 425 31.90 -4.78 3.24
C LEU A 425 33.24 -4.49 3.92
N ARG A 426 34.22 -5.40 3.77
CA ARG A 426 35.59 -5.22 4.31
C ARG A 426 36.24 -3.90 3.87
N GLY A 427 35.92 -3.42 2.67
CA GLY A 427 36.37 -2.12 2.13
C GLY A 427 35.70 -0.89 2.75
N GLY A 428 34.74 -1.05 3.66
CA GLY A 428 33.97 0.03 4.30
C GLY A 428 32.76 0.50 3.51
N VAL A 429 32.49 -0.09 2.33
CA VAL A 429 31.30 0.21 1.52
C VAL A 429 30.07 -0.43 2.17
N ARG A 430 29.02 0.37 2.33
CA ARG A 430 27.74 -0.07 2.89
C ARG A 430 26.79 -0.48 1.77
N ILE A 431 26.09 -1.60 1.94
CA ILE A 431 25.04 -2.08 1.05
C ILE A 431 23.72 -2.11 1.82
N ALA A 432 22.64 -1.67 1.19
CA ALA A 432 21.28 -1.81 1.68
C ALA A 432 20.48 -2.67 0.69
N THR A 433 19.79 -3.71 1.17
CA THR A 433 18.91 -4.51 0.31
C THR A 433 17.49 -3.98 0.32
N PHE A 434 16.81 -4.06 -0.83
CA PHE A 434 15.43 -3.64 -0.99
C PHE A 434 14.63 -4.70 -1.77
N ALA A 435 13.53 -5.18 -1.19
CA ALA A 435 12.67 -6.19 -1.78
C ALA A 435 11.39 -5.56 -2.38
N PRO A 436 11.36 -5.21 -3.68
CA PRO A 436 10.28 -4.43 -4.28
C PRO A 436 8.91 -5.10 -4.15
N LEU A 437 8.85 -6.42 -4.35
CA LEU A 437 7.62 -7.20 -4.26
C LEU A 437 7.01 -7.16 -2.86
N GLU A 438 7.82 -7.32 -1.82
CA GLU A 438 7.35 -7.34 -0.43
C GLU A 438 6.83 -5.97 0.00
N VAL A 439 7.59 -4.92 -0.35
CA VAL A 439 7.27 -3.52 -0.03
C VAL A 439 5.99 -3.05 -0.73
N ALA A 440 5.82 -3.37 -2.01
CA ALA A 440 4.63 -3.01 -2.77
C ALA A 440 3.38 -3.78 -2.31
N CYS A 441 3.55 -5.01 -1.81
CA CYS A 441 2.45 -5.88 -1.36
C CYS A 441 2.08 -5.72 0.12
N GLU A 442 2.71 -4.78 0.83
CA GLU A 442 2.33 -4.51 2.22
C GLU A 442 0.87 -4.05 2.32
N PRO A 443 0.09 -4.53 3.30
CA PRO A 443 -1.33 -4.21 3.40
C PRO A 443 -1.63 -2.71 3.54
N LEU A 444 -0.76 -1.95 4.20
CA LEU A 444 -0.87 -0.49 4.27
C LEU A 444 -0.65 0.17 2.90
N THR A 445 0.32 -0.31 2.12
CA THR A 445 0.60 0.18 0.75
C THR A 445 -0.55 -0.15 -0.19
N LEU A 446 -1.14 -1.35 -0.10
CA LEU A 446 -2.24 -1.78 -0.97
C LEU A 446 -3.61 -1.21 -0.58
N PHE A 447 -3.91 -1.17 0.73
CA PHE A 447 -5.29 -0.95 1.20
C PHE A 447 -5.43 0.16 2.24
N GLY A 448 -4.34 0.79 2.67
CA GLY A 448 -4.40 1.96 3.54
C GLY A 448 -5.26 3.05 2.93
N ASP A 449 -5.94 3.84 3.75
CA ASP A 449 -6.50 5.08 3.24
C ASP A 449 -5.38 6.02 2.76
N ARG A 450 -5.72 6.97 1.89
CA ARG A 450 -4.72 7.86 1.28
C ARG A 450 -3.95 8.69 2.32
N VAL A 451 -4.58 9.06 3.43
CA VAL A 451 -3.96 9.86 4.49
C VAL A 451 -2.90 9.03 5.21
N GLN A 452 -3.20 7.78 5.55
CA GLN A 452 -2.27 6.85 6.16
C GLN A 452 -1.09 6.52 5.23
N GLN A 453 -1.37 6.23 3.97
CA GLN A 453 -0.32 5.96 2.98
C GLN A 453 0.61 7.16 2.83
N GLN A 454 0.04 8.37 2.75
CA GLN A 454 0.81 9.60 2.64
C GLN A 454 1.61 9.91 3.91
N ALA A 455 1.03 9.74 5.10
CA ALA A 455 1.71 9.95 6.37
C ALA A 455 2.90 9.00 6.50
N ARG A 456 2.73 7.74 6.09
CA ARG A 456 3.80 6.74 6.05
C ARG A 456 4.94 7.14 5.11
N LEU A 457 4.61 7.67 3.92
CA LEU A 457 5.62 8.14 2.97
C LEU A 457 6.34 9.40 3.46
N ALA A 458 5.62 10.36 4.03
CA ALA A 458 6.22 11.58 4.59
C ALA A 458 7.16 11.28 5.77
N HIS A 459 6.76 10.34 6.64
CA HIS A 459 7.60 9.85 7.75
C HIS A 459 8.87 9.18 7.24
N ASP A 460 8.77 8.34 6.22
CA ASP A 460 9.94 7.72 5.61
C ASP A 460 10.88 8.75 4.98
N VAL A 461 10.34 9.71 4.22
CA VAL A 461 11.15 10.80 3.65
C VAL A 461 11.84 11.60 4.76
N TYR A 462 11.18 11.84 5.89
CA TYR A 462 11.81 12.46 7.05
C TYR A 462 12.99 11.62 7.56
N ARG A 463 12.82 10.31 7.71
CA ARG A 463 13.89 9.39 8.13
C ARG A 463 15.04 9.36 7.12
N GLY A 464 14.73 9.27 5.83
CA GLY A 464 15.71 9.33 4.75
C GLY A 464 16.51 10.64 4.78
N GLN A 465 15.85 11.78 5.00
CA GLN A 465 16.52 13.07 5.15
C GLN A 465 17.47 13.07 6.35
N ARG A 466 17.08 12.47 7.48
CA ARG A 466 17.94 12.37 8.67
C ARG A 466 19.13 11.44 8.49
N ALA A 467 19.01 10.44 7.63
CA ALA A 467 20.13 9.60 7.22
C ALA A 467 21.14 10.34 6.32
N LEU A 468 20.69 11.35 5.57
CA LEU A 468 21.56 12.23 4.77
C LEU A 468 22.19 13.34 5.63
N GLU A 469 21.42 13.92 6.54
CA GLU A 469 21.82 15.04 7.41
C GLU A 469 21.55 14.70 8.89
N PRO A 470 22.43 13.91 9.54
CA PRO A 470 22.28 13.52 10.94
C PRO A 470 22.28 14.73 11.87
N GLU A 471 21.46 14.68 12.93
CA GLU A 471 21.51 15.66 14.02
C GLU A 471 22.32 15.10 15.19
N ASP A 472 23.26 15.88 15.71
CA ASP A 472 24.06 15.50 16.88
C ASP A 472 23.17 15.21 18.10
N GLY A 473 23.51 14.14 18.82
CA GLY A 473 22.85 13.76 20.08
C GLY A 473 21.48 13.09 19.94
N ARG A 474 21.06 12.72 18.72
CA ARG A 474 19.91 11.82 18.51
C ARG A 474 20.37 10.39 18.33
N ASP A 475 19.73 9.49 19.06
CA ASP A 475 19.89 8.06 18.89
C ASP A 475 18.74 7.51 18.03
N PRO A 476 19.02 6.96 16.83
CA PRO A 476 18.02 6.35 15.96
C PRO A 476 17.24 5.18 16.56
N GLU A 477 17.77 4.53 17.61
CA GLU A 477 17.11 3.39 18.25
C GLU A 477 16.07 3.81 19.29
N THR A 478 16.23 5.01 19.86
CA THR A 478 15.39 5.49 20.97
C THR A 478 14.54 6.71 20.63
N ASP A 479 14.87 7.47 19.59
CA ASP A 479 14.04 8.60 19.13
C ASP A 479 12.83 8.08 18.32
N PRO A 480 11.58 8.25 18.79
CA PRO A 480 10.41 7.76 18.09
C PRO A 480 10.27 8.33 16.67
N SER A 481 10.73 9.56 16.41
CA SER A 481 10.69 10.16 15.07
C SER A 481 11.62 9.50 14.05
N LEU A 482 12.56 8.68 14.50
CA LEU A 482 13.51 7.94 13.65
C LEU A 482 13.16 6.46 13.52
N LEU A 483 12.22 5.95 14.35
CA LEU A 483 11.77 4.57 14.30
C LEU A 483 10.99 4.27 12.99
N PRO A 484 11.09 3.02 12.50
CA PRO A 484 10.18 2.48 11.48
C PRO A 484 8.70 2.74 11.78
N TRP A 485 7.90 2.98 10.74
CA TRP A 485 6.45 3.20 10.90
C TRP A 485 5.75 2.08 11.69
N SER A 486 6.18 0.83 11.46
CA SER A 486 5.69 -0.37 12.13
C SER A 486 5.99 -0.40 13.64
N ARG A 487 7.02 0.33 14.09
CA ARG A 487 7.43 0.43 15.50
C ARG A 487 6.90 1.68 16.22
N LEU A 488 6.33 2.66 15.50
CA LEU A 488 5.67 3.80 16.11
C LEU A 488 4.47 3.37 16.95
N ASP A 489 4.26 4.04 18.08
CA ASP A 489 3.05 3.89 18.86
C ASP A 489 1.84 4.59 18.21
N ALA A 490 0.66 4.49 18.84
CA ALA A 490 -0.56 5.07 18.29
C ALA A 490 -0.55 6.61 18.30
N ASP A 491 0.07 7.22 19.30
CA ASP A 491 0.11 8.67 19.46
C ASP A 491 1.04 9.28 18.41
N ASP A 492 2.24 8.72 18.24
CA ASP A 492 3.22 9.12 17.21
C ASP A 492 2.67 8.96 15.79
N ARG A 493 1.95 7.87 15.50
CA ARG A 493 1.25 7.71 14.21
C ARG A 493 0.17 8.77 14.04
N SER A 494 -0.61 9.05 15.09
CA SER A 494 -1.63 10.09 15.07
C SER A 494 -1.03 11.47 14.77
N GLU A 495 0.19 11.76 15.25
CA GLU A 495 0.86 13.04 14.96
C GLU A 495 1.17 13.22 13.47
N ASN A 496 1.62 12.15 12.81
CA ASN A 496 1.92 12.13 11.39
C ASN A 496 0.64 12.25 10.55
N LEU A 497 -0.43 11.55 10.95
CA LEU A 497 -1.75 11.68 10.31
C LEU A 497 -2.28 13.11 10.41
N ALA A 498 -2.25 13.70 11.61
CA ALA A 498 -2.69 15.07 11.82
C ALA A 498 -1.82 16.10 11.07
N GLN A 499 -0.58 15.79 10.73
CA GLN A 499 0.25 16.65 9.88
C GLN A 499 -0.25 16.63 8.44
N VAL A 500 -0.55 15.44 7.90
CA VAL A 500 -1.13 15.29 6.55
C VAL A 500 -2.46 16.03 6.45
N GLU A 501 -3.37 15.82 7.40
CA GLU A 501 -4.66 16.52 7.44
C GLU A 501 -4.48 18.05 7.51
N PHE A 502 -3.54 18.52 8.33
CA PHE A 502 -3.25 19.94 8.42
C PHE A 502 -2.70 20.50 7.11
N MET A 503 -1.81 19.76 6.43
CA MET A 503 -1.30 20.14 5.11
C MET A 503 -2.44 20.25 4.10
N HIS A 504 -3.39 19.30 4.07
CA HIS A 504 -4.59 19.36 3.22
C HIS A 504 -5.38 20.67 3.45
N ALA A 505 -5.49 21.10 4.71
CA ALA A 505 -6.23 22.30 5.07
C ALA A 505 -5.53 23.64 4.74
N ILE A 506 -4.19 23.69 4.73
CA ILE A 506 -3.46 24.96 4.55
C ILE A 506 -3.10 25.29 3.10
N TRP A 507 -3.41 24.43 2.13
CA TRP A 507 -3.22 24.71 0.70
C TRP A 507 -3.94 25.99 0.25
N GLU A 508 -5.05 26.33 0.88
CA GLU A 508 -5.76 27.60 0.63
C GLU A 508 -4.91 28.84 0.96
N CYS A 509 -3.97 28.74 1.90
CA CYS A 509 -3.05 29.85 2.24
C CYS A 509 -2.11 30.21 1.08
N VAL A 510 -1.90 29.28 0.14
CA VAL A 510 -1.15 29.52 -1.11
C VAL A 510 -2.10 29.59 -2.31
N GLY A 511 -3.41 29.59 -2.07
CA GLY A 511 -4.49 29.71 -3.04
C GLY A 511 -4.64 28.48 -3.95
N VAL A 512 -4.24 27.32 -3.46
CA VAL A 512 -4.60 26.01 -4.01
C VAL A 512 -5.92 25.59 -3.36
N ARG A 513 -6.93 25.25 -4.16
CA ARG A 513 -8.27 24.87 -3.68
C ARG A 513 -8.65 23.49 -4.20
N GLY A 514 -9.28 22.70 -3.33
CA GLY A 514 -9.75 21.35 -3.65
C GLY A 514 -8.77 20.25 -3.22
N ASP A 515 -9.24 19.01 -3.32
CA ASP A 515 -8.48 17.83 -2.91
C ASP A 515 -7.44 17.41 -3.97
N PRO A 516 -6.35 16.74 -3.56
CA PRO A 516 -5.39 16.16 -4.49
C PRO A 516 -6.05 15.25 -5.54
N VAL A 517 -5.68 15.44 -6.81
CA VAL A 517 -6.23 14.69 -7.95
C VAL A 517 -5.21 13.70 -8.52
N PRO A 518 -5.65 12.59 -9.14
CA PRO A 518 -4.75 11.69 -9.85
C PRO A 518 -3.94 12.38 -10.95
N PHE A 519 -2.72 11.91 -11.17
CA PHE A 519 -1.80 12.42 -12.19
C PHE A 519 -0.85 11.34 -12.72
N ASP A 520 -0.71 11.31 -14.04
CA ASP A 520 -0.03 10.22 -14.74
C ASP A 520 1.28 10.62 -15.44
N GLY A 521 1.75 11.86 -15.27
CA GLY A 521 3.01 12.35 -15.83
C GLY A 521 4.19 12.41 -14.83
N VAL A 522 5.26 13.08 -15.23
CA VAL A 522 6.45 13.36 -14.39
C VAL A 522 6.45 14.79 -13.87
N LEU A 523 5.90 15.71 -14.66
CA LEU A 523 5.68 17.09 -14.25
C LEU A 523 4.58 17.18 -13.19
N VAL A 524 4.92 17.25 -11.91
CA VAL A 524 3.97 17.71 -10.88
C VAL A 524 3.43 19.07 -11.34
N PRO A 525 2.15 19.19 -11.72
CA PRO A 525 1.63 20.46 -12.22
C PRO A 525 1.65 21.49 -11.09
N ALA A 526 2.22 22.66 -11.40
CA ALA A 526 2.43 23.82 -10.54
C ALA A 526 3.21 23.55 -9.23
N PRO A 527 4.56 23.61 -9.27
CA PRO A 527 5.37 23.59 -8.05
C PRO A 527 4.96 24.68 -7.04
N VAL A 528 4.87 24.32 -5.75
CA VAL A 528 4.91 25.27 -4.62
C VAL A 528 6.15 26.18 -4.80
N GLY A 529 5.94 27.44 -5.19
CA GLY A 529 7.02 28.40 -5.39
C GLY A 529 7.82 28.64 -4.10
N ALA A 530 9.03 29.20 -4.21
CA ALA A 530 9.88 29.47 -3.04
C ALA A 530 9.16 30.27 -1.94
N ASP A 531 8.42 31.31 -2.32
CA ASP A 531 7.64 32.12 -1.38
C ASP A 531 6.44 31.39 -0.81
N GLU A 532 5.83 30.48 -1.58
CA GLU A 532 4.74 29.63 -1.13
C GLU A 532 5.25 28.61 -0.11
N LEU A 533 6.42 28.03 -0.35
CA LEU A 533 7.08 27.10 0.57
C LEU A 533 7.40 27.78 1.89
N GLU A 534 7.95 29.00 1.89
CA GLU A 534 8.21 29.77 3.11
C GLU A 534 6.91 30.11 3.88
N ARG A 535 5.80 30.36 3.17
CA ARG A 535 4.49 30.57 3.82
C ARG A 535 3.96 29.29 4.45
N LEU A 536 4.08 28.15 3.78
CA LEU A 536 3.65 26.84 4.29
C LEU A 536 4.53 26.38 5.45
N ALA A 537 5.86 26.51 5.34
CA ALA A 537 6.81 26.19 6.39
C ALA A 537 6.53 27.01 7.66
N ARG A 538 6.22 28.31 7.52
CA ARG A 538 5.78 29.14 8.65
C ARG A 538 4.50 28.63 9.31
N ARG A 539 3.53 28.13 8.52
CA ARG A 539 2.28 27.55 9.05
C ARG A 539 2.54 26.22 9.76
N GLU A 540 3.41 25.39 9.20
CA GLU A 540 3.80 24.12 9.82
C GLU A 540 4.53 24.36 11.16
N HIS A 541 5.47 25.30 11.19
CA HIS A 541 6.15 25.68 12.44
C HIS A 541 5.16 26.17 13.50
N GLN A 542 4.16 26.97 13.09
CA GLN A 542 3.11 27.43 14.01
C GLN A 542 2.29 26.27 14.56
N ARG A 543 1.91 25.30 13.72
CA ARG A 543 1.18 24.09 14.11
C ARG A 543 2.00 23.26 15.10
N TRP A 544 3.24 22.92 14.74
CA TRP A 544 4.18 22.18 15.59
C TRP A 544 4.41 22.88 16.93
N SER A 545 4.69 24.18 16.91
CA SER A 545 5.00 24.96 18.12
C SER A 545 3.78 25.12 19.04
N ARG A 546 2.56 25.22 18.50
CA ARG A 546 1.31 25.23 19.28
C ARG A 546 1.06 23.87 19.94
N LYS A 547 1.28 22.78 19.21
CA LYS A 547 1.16 21.40 19.72
C LYS A 547 2.13 21.18 20.88
N LYS A 548 3.43 21.42 20.68
CA LYS A 548 4.44 21.27 21.75
C LYS A 548 4.12 22.09 23.01
N ARG A 549 3.62 23.32 22.86
CA ARG A 549 3.16 24.13 24.00
C ARG A 549 1.97 23.52 24.74
N ARG A 550 0.99 22.96 24.01
CA ARG A 550 -0.16 22.25 24.61
C ARG A 550 0.29 21.00 25.36
N ASP A 551 1.30 20.30 24.84
CA ASP A 551 1.90 19.12 25.46
C ASP A 551 2.85 19.50 26.63
N GLY A 552 2.87 20.76 27.05
CA GLY A 552 3.61 21.24 28.23
C GLY A 552 5.05 21.69 27.96
N VAL A 553 5.54 21.61 26.72
CA VAL A 553 6.91 21.99 26.36
C VAL A 553 7.04 23.53 26.28
N ARG A 554 8.00 24.09 27.01
CA ARG A 554 8.30 25.53 27.04
C ARG A 554 9.51 25.86 26.17
N ARG A 555 9.75 27.16 25.95
CA ARG A 555 11.00 27.61 25.31
C ARG A 555 12.16 27.44 26.30
N GLY A 556 13.27 26.89 25.84
CA GLY A 556 14.54 26.84 26.58
C GLY A 556 15.73 26.87 25.61
N PRO A 557 16.97 27.05 26.08
CA PRO A 557 18.15 27.05 25.21
C PRO A 557 18.45 25.66 24.63
N GLU A 558 18.06 24.61 25.35
CA GLU A 558 18.31 23.22 25.00
C GLU A 558 17.00 22.43 24.90
N ARG A 559 17.06 21.36 24.12
CA ARG A 559 15.96 20.40 23.99
C ARG A 559 16.01 19.43 25.17
N THR A 560 14.94 19.41 25.96
CA THR A 560 14.71 18.46 27.06
C THR A 560 13.28 17.93 26.96
N GLY A 561 12.87 17.03 27.86
CA GLY A 561 11.46 16.58 27.94
C GLY A 561 10.46 17.72 28.22
N SER A 562 10.92 18.87 28.72
CA SER A 562 10.06 20.02 29.08
C SER A 562 10.39 21.32 28.35
N THR A 563 11.49 21.38 27.60
CA THR A 563 11.94 22.59 26.87
C THR A 563 12.39 22.29 25.44
N HIS A 564 12.25 23.28 24.55
CA HIS A 564 12.80 23.20 23.19
C HIS A 564 13.24 24.58 22.65
N PRO A 565 14.42 24.67 21.97
CA PRO A 565 14.97 25.94 21.45
C PRO A 565 14.11 26.59 20.38
N ASP A 566 13.50 25.79 19.51
CA ASP A 566 12.76 26.31 18.36
C ASP A 566 11.32 26.75 18.68
N ILE A 567 10.89 26.70 19.95
CA ILE A 567 9.61 27.27 20.40
C ILE A 567 9.70 28.81 20.45
N ARG A 568 9.82 29.42 19.26
CA ARG A 568 9.92 30.86 19.00
C ARG A 568 9.28 31.19 17.64
N PRO A 569 8.96 32.46 17.32
CA PRO A 569 8.40 32.81 16.02
C PRO A 569 9.31 32.41 14.85
N TYR A 570 8.73 31.95 13.74
CA TYR A 570 9.46 31.45 12.56
C TYR A 570 10.54 32.42 12.05
N GLY A 571 10.26 33.72 12.02
CA GLY A 571 11.22 34.75 11.60
C GLY A 571 12.42 34.98 12.54
N ARG A 572 12.47 34.29 13.68
CA ARG A 572 13.60 34.32 14.64
C ARG A 572 14.34 32.98 14.74
N LEU A 573 13.96 32.02 13.89
CA LEU A 573 14.70 30.77 13.73
C LEU A 573 15.98 31.03 12.93
N ASP A 574 17.00 30.24 13.20
CA ASP A 574 18.16 30.17 12.31
C ASP A 574 17.80 29.41 11.02
N GLU A 575 18.73 29.40 10.06
CA GLU A 575 18.50 28.75 8.78
C GLU A 575 18.33 27.23 8.91
N ALA A 576 19.09 26.61 9.82
CA ALA A 576 19.01 25.18 10.07
C ALA A 576 17.62 24.76 10.57
N ALA A 577 17.03 25.50 11.50
CA ALA A 577 15.68 25.24 12.00
C ALA A 577 14.60 25.50 10.92
N ARG A 578 14.70 26.60 10.16
CA ARG A 578 13.77 26.86 9.04
C ARG A 578 13.83 25.78 7.96
N LYS A 579 15.03 25.26 7.67
CA LYS A 579 15.22 24.15 6.73
C LYS A 579 14.39 22.93 7.14
N LYS A 580 14.26 22.62 8.44
CA LYS A 580 13.44 21.50 8.94
C LYS A 580 11.96 21.66 8.58
N ASP A 581 11.41 22.86 8.71
CA ASP A 581 10.02 23.15 8.35
C ASP A 581 9.79 23.05 6.83
N ARG A 582 10.74 23.54 6.02
CA ARG A 582 10.68 23.40 4.55
C ARG A 582 10.72 21.94 4.12
N VAL A 583 11.65 21.17 4.67
CA VAL A 583 11.79 19.72 4.44
C VAL A 583 10.50 19.00 4.81
N ALA A 584 9.85 19.35 5.94
CA ALA A 584 8.59 18.73 6.33
C ALA A 584 7.47 18.95 5.29
N VAL A 585 7.34 20.19 4.79
CA VAL A 585 6.39 20.51 3.72
C VAL A 585 6.73 19.77 2.43
N LEU A 586 8.00 19.74 2.03
CA LEU A 586 8.44 19.04 0.82
C LEU A 586 8.24 17.52 0.93
N GLY A 587 8.46 16.93 2.10
CA GLY A 587 8.20 15.52 2.37
C GLY A 587 6.73 15.16 2.21
N TYR A 588 5.82 16.03 2.64
CA TYR A 588 4.39 15.87 2.36
C TYR A 588 4.08 15.90 0.85
N VAL A 589 4.66 16.86 0.11
CA VAL A 589 4.41 17.00 -1.34
C VAL A 589 4.97 15.81 -2.09
N GLN A 590 6.13 15.31 -1.67
CA GLN A 590 6.71 14.08 -2.20
C GLN A 590 5.82 12.86 -1.90
N GLY A 591 5.21 12.80 -0.72
CA GLY A 591 4.21 11.78 -0.38
C GLY A 591 3.00 11.80 -1.33
N LEU A 592 2.49 12.96 -1.72
CA LEU A 592 1.43 13.05 -2.75
C LEU A 592 1.91 12.53 -4.11
N ALA A 593 3.07 13.03 -4.57
CA ALA A 593 3.62 12.67 -5.87
C ALA A 593 3.88 11.16 -5.97
N GLY A 594 4.35 10.55 -4.88
CA GLY A 594 4.54 9.10 -4.78
C GLY A 594 3.24 8.30 -4.84
N LEU A 595 2.10 8.87 -4.42
CA LEU A 595 0.80 8.24 -4.59
C LEU A 595 0.18 8.49 -5.99
N GLY A 596 0.94 9.09 -6.91
CA GLY A 596 0.40 9.51 -8.21
C GLY A 596 -0.66 10.60 -8.08
N LEU A 597 -0.59 11.38 -7.00
CA LEU A 597 -1.48 12.49 -6.74
C LEU A 597 -0.73 13.80 -6.95
N ARG A 598 -1.46 14.79 -7.45
CA ARG A 598 -1.00 16.17 -7.54
C ARG A 598 -1.99 17.09 -6.85
N LEU A 599 -1.54 18.27 -6.49
CA LEU A 599 -2.44 19.33 -6.09
C LEU A 599 -3.30 19.76 -7.31
N PRO A 600 -4.61 20.00 -7.12
CA PRO A 600 -5.51 20.42 -8.18
C PRO A 600 -5.05 21.74 -8.81
N ASP A 601 -5.17 21.82 -10.13
CA ASP A 601 -4.34 22.72 -10.93
C ASP A 601 -4.78 24.19 -10.95
N ARG A 602 -3.77 25.06 -10.97
CA ARG A 602 -3.79 26.40 -11.55
C ARG A 602 -3.29 26.29 -12.99
N GLN A 603 -4.17 25.86 -13.89
CA GLN A 603 -3.87 25.56 -15.30
C GLN A 603 -3.14 26.70 -16.07
N ASP A 604 -3.16 27.94 -15.56
CA ASP A 604 -2.54 29.14 -16.17
C ASP A 604 -1.09 29.44 -15.76
N ARG A 605 -0.48 28.64 -14.88
CA ARG A 605 0.97 28.74 -14.58
C ARG A 605 1.73 27.70 -15.40
N GLY A 606 1.90 28.02 -16.69
CA GLY A 606 2.92 27.57 -17.64
C GLY A 606 3.47 26.15 -17.52
N ARG A 607 3.45 25.41 -18.62
CA ARG A 607 4.30 24.22 -18.81
C ARG A 607 5.73 24.55 -18.35
N LEU A 608 6.33 23.68 -17.55
CA LEU A 608 7.75 23.81 -17.20
C LEU A 608 8.57 23.84 -18.49
N GLY A 609 9.39 24.89 -18.65
CA GLY A 609 10.10 25.20 -19.89
C GLY A 609 9.49 26.34 -20.74
N SER A 610 8.33 26.91 -20.37
CA SER A 610 7.86 28.15 -21.01
C SER A 610 8.50 29.39 -20.36
N PRO A 611 8.95 30.40 -21.13
CA PRO A 611 9.63 31.60 -20.60
C PRO A 611 8.86 32.38 -19.50
N ASP A 612 7.56 32.14 -19.35
CA ASP A 612 6.68 32.91 -18.48
C ASP A 612 6.80 32.56 -16.98
N TRP A 613 7.35 31.40 -16.63
CA TRP A 613 7.39 30.95 -15.22
C TRP A 613 8.38 31.78 -14.37
N ALA A 614 9.53 32.16 -14.94
CA ALA A 614 10.53 33.02 -14.30
C ALA A 614 10.13 34.52 -14.39
N THR A 615 9.41 34.90 -15.44
CA THR A 615 9.17 36.32 -15.76
C THR A 615 8.12 36.97 -14.85
N ARG A 616 7.11 36.22 -14.36
CA ARG A 616 6.10 36.80 -13.44
C ARG A 616 6.62 37.11 -12.03
N ALA A 617 7.68 36.44 -11.58
CA ALA A 617 8.32 36.76 -10.29
C ALA A 617 9.08 38.10 -10.35
N ALA A 618 9.65 38.46 -11.51
CA ALA A 618 10.36 39.71 -11.71
C ALA A 618 9.43 40.93 -11.76
N VAL A 619 8.23 40.79 -12.34
CA VAL A 619 7.27 41.91 -12.47
C VAL A 619 6.61 42.25 -11.12
N ALA A 620 6.40 41.28 -10.23
CA ALA A 620 5.83 41.53 -8.90
C ALA A 620 6.80 42.24 -7.93
N GLY A 621 8.12 42.09 -8.13
CA GLY A 621 9.14 42.78 -7.33
C GLY A 621 9.38 44.24 -7.74
N ALA A 622 9.12 44.58 -9.01
CA ALA A 622 9.30 45.94 -9.53
C ALA A 622 8.14 46.89 -9.17
N ALA A 623 6.94 46.37 -8.89
CA ALA A 623 5.76 47.18 -8.53
C ALA A 623 5.72 47.60 -7.04
N ALA A 624 6.63 47.09 -6.20
CA ALA A 624 6.68 47.40 -4.77
C ALA A 624 7.72 48.47 -4.39
N VAL A 625 8.44 49.04 -5.37
CA VAL A 625 9.46 50.08 -5.15
C VAL A 625 9.25 51.22 -6.16
N GLY A 626 8.14 51.94 -6.01
CA GLY A 626 7.86 53.18 -6.75
C GLY A 626 6.98 54.06 -5.88
N GLY A 627 7.60 55.04 -5.22
CA GLY A 627 6.95 55.90 -4.24
C GLY A 627 5.86 56.79 -4.82
N GLU A 628 4.89 57.11 -3.99
CA GLU A 628 4.17 58.38 -4.10
C GLU A 628 5.16 59.54 -3.90
N PRO A 629 4.94 60.66 -4.60
CA PRO A 629 4.32 61.76 -3.86
C PRO A 629 3.18 62.46 -4.62
N GLU A 630 2.19 62.87 -3.82
CA GLU A 630 1.42 64.12 -3.85
C GLU A 630 1.14 64.81 -5.21
N GLY A 631 -0.15 64.96 -5.52
CA GLY A 631 -0.63 65.98 -6.45
C GLY A 631 -2.02 65.73 -7.02
N GLY A 632 -3.08 66.14 -6.31
CA GLY A 632 -4.32 66.55 -6.98
C GLY A 632 -4.11 67.86 -7.77
N PRO A 633 -5.02 68.32 -8.65
CA PRO A 633 -6.46 68.06 -8.61
C PRO A 633 -7.14 67.79 -9.98
N ALA A 634 -8.47 67.70 -9.91
CA ALA A 634 -9.46 68.04 -10.94
C ALA A 634 -9.70 67.04 -12.08
N GLY A 635 -10.84 66.36 -11.98
CA GLY A 635 -11.55 65.88 -13.16
C GLY A 635 -12.28 67.03 -13.86
N ALA A 636 -12.24 67.04 -15.19
CA ALA A 636 -13.32 67.53 -16.03
C ALA A 636 -13.17 66.97 -17.46
N VAL A 637 -14.17 66.20 -17.89
CA VAL A 637 -14.83 66.28 -19.20
C VAL A 637 -14.00 65.97 -20.47
N ASP A 638 -14.30 64.80 -21.05
CA ASP A 638 -14.74 64.58 -22.44
C ASP A 638 -14.36 65.62 -23.52
N GLN A 639 -13.63 65.19 -24.57
CA GLN A 639 -14.06 65.26 -25.98
C GLN A 639 -12.94 64.86 -26.96
N SER A 640 -13.26 63.90 -27.84
CA SER A 640 -12.81 63.71 -29.25
C SER A 640 -11.31 63.90 -29.56
N VAL A 641 -10.58 62.90 -30.09
CA VAL A 641 -10.61 62.35 -31.46
C VAL A 641 -9.80 61.06 -31.49
#